data_AF-A0A959CW30-F1
#
_entry.id   AF-A0A959CW30-F1
#
_cell.length_a   1.000
_cell.length_b   1.000
_cell.length_c   1.000
_cell.angle_alpha   90.00
_cell.angle_beta   90.00
_cell.angle_gamma   90.00
#
_symmetry.space_group_name_H-M   'P 1'
#
loop_
_entity.id
_entity.type
_entity.pdbx_description
1 polymer ?
#
loop_
_entity_poly.entity_id
_entity_poly.type
_entity_poly.pdbx_seq_one_letter_code
_entity_poly.pdbx_strand_id
1 'polypeptide(L)'
;MRQKSVLFCIAFTLFTSLQMIAQAPTVQDCLGAIPICQPVYSEDQVLPGDGNYNNEVNSLISCVDGEDYSIWYTFTVHESGDFGFVLTPNNSLDDYDWALFNITDADCSDIYNDASLLVSCNAAGGTGLDPNACSGPTGATGASSYDIQGAGCYAAFPDYSDGNSPFNNLIPVTAGNTYVLMVSNWSASNYGYTINFGISDVGIFDFEAPELQDLNLPENCNDNTIAITFNENVDCNTISEANFTLTGPAGESYTLGLSSSICDAGGEYHDAFSLSVSPALIDSGTYTLEIISEMPDPITDLCGNPLASSSHSFLLDSPGLPVVELGESQGICDGQSVVLDAGNPQATYLWQDGAATPTYTVNNSGTYAVTVTNACGQASDAVNISLLSGAPSVELGADTILCTGEQILLNAASEEATYLWQDGSTGPTYVAASAGSYAVTATNACGEDTDEISISYHPDLSVDLNQEYSACEGDVIELDVFNPSATYLWQDGSAQSSYLVTESGAYAVTISNDCQVLEAGTVVEFISAPAIELGNDTVLCEGEQLLLQVDVPGAVYQWQDGSTSASMAVTNSGIYGVTAINECGQGEDAIQVSYIPGMESVDLGESRYLCDGVVVFDLTAYDFASYHWQDGNNLPYYEASRPGLYSVEVSTACETVVDTVTLFECEYCNVYIPNAFSPNDDGRNDLFRPQSPCELKDYEFLVFDRWGNQLFSTANPDEGWDGRNKGRPMTVGVYAWALSYTVEANGQVEQRSTKGDIMLMR
;
A
#
# COMPACT_ATOMS: atom_id res chain seq x y z
N MET A 1 65.90 -22.77 15.35
CA MET A 1 66.94 -21.94 16.01
C MET A 1 66.27 -21.21 17.17
N ARG A 2 66.81 -21.34 18.38
CA ARG A 2 66.29 -20.74 19.61
C ARG A 2 66.31 -19.20 19.51
N GLN A 3 65.18 -18.54 19.77
CA GLN A 3 65.15 -17.09 19.98
C GLN A 3 64.84 -16.84 21.47
N LYS A 4 65.79 -16.16 22.13
CA LYS A 4 65.77 -15.84 23.55
C LYS A 4 64.85 -14.63 23.78
N SER A 5 63.84 -14.77 24.61
CA SER A 5 63.12 -13.64 25.20
C SER A 5 63.92 -13.13 26.40
N VAL A 6 64.34 -11.87 26.33
CA VAL A 6 64.97 -11.13 27.44
C VAL A 6 63.83 -10.59 28.31
N LEU A 7 63.73 -11.09 29.53
CA LEU A 7 62.81 -10.59 30.56
C LEU A 7 63.53 -9.47 31.31
N PHE A 8 63.07 -8.23 31.15
CA PHE A 8 63.59 -7.06 31.87
C PHE A 8 62.85 -6.98 33.21
N CYS A 9 63.49 -7.41 34.30
CA CYS A 9 63.03 -7.15 35.66
C CYS A 9 63.27 -5.65 35.96
N ILE A 10 62.21 -4.86 36.01
CA ILE A 10 62.24 -3.53 36.62
C ILE A 10 61.97 -3.75 38.11
N ALA A 11 63.00 -3.54 38.93
CA ALA A 11 62.90 -3.52 40.37
C ALA A 11 62.09 -2.28 40.78
N PHE A 12 60.84 -2.47 41.17
CA PHE A 12 60.05 -1.46 41.85
C PHE A 12 60.58 -1.38 43.29
N THR A 13 61.39 -0.36 43.57
CA THR A 13 61.75 0.01 44.94
C THR A 13 60.48 0.49 45.64
N LEU A 14 59.82 -0.41 46.40
CA LEU A 14 58.85 -0.05 47.41
C LEU A 14 59.58 0.83 48.45
N PHE A 15 59.40 2.14 48.36
CA PHE A 15 59.53 3.00 49.52
C PHE A 15 58.30 2.73 50.39
N THR A 16 58.38 1.74 51.27
CA THR A 16 57.48 1.67 52.42
C THR A 16 57.85 2.84 53.32
N SER A 17 57.10 3.92 53.26
CA SER A 17 57.05 4.88 54.36
C SER A 17 56.60 4.10 55.58
N LEU A 18 57.52 3.85 56.53
CA LEU A 18 57.08 3.57 57.89
C LEU A 18 56.37 4.84 58.35
N GLN A 19 55.04 4.86 58.24
CA GLN A 19 54.24 5.77 59.05
C GLN A 19 54.50 5.37 60.50
N MET A 20 55.04 6.29 61.29
CA MET A 20 54.97 6.16 62.74
C MET A 20 53.47 6.22 63.08
N ILE A 21 52.92 5.08 63.48
CA ILE A 21 51.54 5.02 63.97
C ILE A 21 51.55 5.79 65.29
N ALA A 22 50.78 6.88 65.37
CA ALA A 22 50.56 7.60 66.63
C ALA A 22 49.94 6.63 67.65
N GLN A 23 50.36 6.71 68.91
CA GLN A 23 49.80 5.84 69.94
C GLN A 23 48.39 6.33 70.31
N ALA A 24 47.45 5.41 70.50
CA ALA A 24 46.08 5.75 70.88
C ALA A 24 46.04 6.26 72.33
N PRO A 25 45.47 7.44 72.63
CA PRO A 25 45.25 7.88 74.00
C PRO A 25 44.39 6.87 74.78
N THR A 26 44.63 6.75 76.08
CA THR A 26 43.90 5.93 77.04
C THR A 26 43.36 6.81 78.16
N VAL A 27 42.45 6.32 79.00
CA VAL A 27 41.97 7.08 80.18
C VAL A 27 43.06 7.52 81.15
N GLN A 28 44.27 6.98 81.01
CA GLN A 28 45.45 7.37 81.77
C GLN A 28 46.16 8.60 81.20
N ASP A 29 45.77 9.07 80.01
CA ASP A 29 46.31 10.22 79.30
C ASP A 29 45.34 11.41 79.31
N CYS A 30 45.83 12.65 79.30
CA CYS A 30 44.98 13.86 79.23
C CYS A 30 44.11 13.89 77.97
N LEU A 31 44.68 13.52 76.81
CA LEU A 31 43.94 13.39 75.54
C LEU A 31 42.88 12.27 75.59
N GLY A 32 43.02 11.35 76.54
CA GLY A 32 42.12 10.24 76.80
C GLY A 32 41.18 10.46 78.00
N ALA A 33 41.09 11.69 78.53
CA ALA A 33 40.28 12.03 79.69
C ALA A 33 38.78 11.71 79.53
N ILE A 34 38.19 11.13 80.57
CA ILE A 34 36.78 10.73 80.63
C ILE A 34 35.90 11.99 80.79
N PRO A 35 34.99 12.30 79.86
CA PRO A 35 34.06 13.41 80.05
C PRO A 35 33.09 13.12 81.19
N ILE A 36 32.78 14.14 81.98
CA ILE A 36 31.86 14.03 83.11
C ILE A 36 30.41 14.11 82.59
N CYS A 37 29.77 12.96 82.47
CA CYS A 37 28.40 12.76 82.00
C CYS A 37 27.42 12.48 83.15
N GLN A 38 27.92 12.02 84.30
CA GLN A 38 27.11 11.55 85.42
C GLN A 38 27.74 11.92 86.78
N PRO A 39 26.95 12.01 87.87
CA PRO A 39 27.44 12.50 89.15
C PRO A 39 28.43 11.55 89.85
N VAL A 40 28.44 10.26 89.52
CA VAL A 40 29.27 9.28 90.23
C VAL A 40 29.94 8.34 89.22
N TYR A 41 31.26 8.21 89.33
CA TYR A 41 32.06 7.21 88.64
C TYR A 41 32.67 6.25 89.66
N SER A 42 32.78 4.98 89.30
CA SER A 42 33.35 3.93 90.15
C SER A 42 34.33 3.11 89.33
N GLU A 43 35.61 3.29 89.62
CA GLU A 43 36.70 2.56 89.01
C GLU A 43 37.07 1.40 89.94
N ASP A 44 36.87 0.16 89.48
CA ASP A 44 37.22 -1.01 90.29
C ASP A 44 38.74 -1.12 90.46
N GLN A 45 39.49 -0.82 89.40
CA GLN A 45 40.95 -0.89 89.35
C GLN A 45 41.53 0.28 88.55
N VAL A 46 42.77 0.68 88.87
CA VAL A 46 43.58 1.60 88.06
C VAL A 46 44.82 0.85 87.58
N LEU A 47 45.15 0.98 86.29
CA LEU A 47 46.25 0.24 85.68
C LEU A 47 47.60 0.90 86.02
N PRO A 48 48.69 0.10 86.22
CA PRO A 48 50.03 0.65 86.37
C PRO A 48 50.50 1.40 85.11
N GLY A 49 51.18 2.53 85.28
CA GLY A 49 51.76 3.32 84.20
C GLY A 49 51.13 4.72 84.05
N ASP A 50 51.65 5.46 83.07
CA ASP A 50 51.34 6.86 82.73
C ASP A 50 50.66 6.97 81.36
N GLY A 51 49.95 5.93 80.94
CA GLY A 51 49.31 5.86 79.63
C GLY A 51 50.28 5.67 78.45
N ASN A 52 49.87 6.15 77.28
CA ASN A 52 50.64 6.08 76.04
C ASN A 52 51.34 7.43 75.70
N TYR A 53 50.97 8.51 76.40
CA TYR A 53 51.54 9.85 76.31
C TYR A 53 52.27 10.15 77.61
N ASN A 54 53.54 9.76 77.68
CA ASN A 54 54.31 9.87 78.91
C ASN A 54 54.68 11.33 79.26
N ASN A 55 54.73 11.62 80.57
CA ASN A 55 55.12 12.91 81.14
C ASN A 55 54.16 14.06 80.77
N GLU A 56 52.86 13.92 80.98
CA GLU A 56 51.93 15.05 80.79
C GLU A 56 51.95 15.99 82.00
N VAL A 57 52.31 15.48 83.18
CA VAL A 57 52.37 16.28 84.43
C VAL A 57 53.79 16.40 84.98
N ASN A 58 54.15 17.63 85.36
CA ASN A 58 55.48 17.97 85.87
C ASN A 58 55.44 18.30 87.36
N SER A 59 56.01 17.41 88.19
CA SER A 59 56.04 17.53 89.66
C SER A 59 56.84 18.73 90.20
N LEU A 60 57.53 19.51 89.36
CA LEU A 60 58.16 20.78 89.76
C LEU A 60 57.19 21.96 89.73
N ILE A 61 56.05 21.83 89.04
CA ILE A 61 55.06 22.90 88.85
C ILE A 61 53.64 22.48 89.26
N SER A 62 53.39 21.18 89.44
CA SER A 62 52.20 20.64 90.09
C SER A 62 52.49 20.18 91.51
N CYS A 63 51.46 20.04 92.34
CA CYS A 63 51.64 19.44 93.68
C CYS A 63 51.56 17.91 93.69
N VAL A 64 51.17 17.29 92.57
CA VAL A 64 51.17 15.82 92.39
C VAL A 64 52.54 15.36 91.89
N ASP A 65 52.97 14.16 92.30
CA ASP A 65 54.29 13.59 91.98
C ASP A 65 54.30 12.87 90.62
N GLY A 66 53.90 13.61 89.59
CA GLY A 66 53.78 13.11 88.22
C GLY A 66 52.47 12.36 87.97
N GLU A 67 52.50 11.56 86.92
CA GLU A 67 51.38 10.83 86.36
C GLU A 67 51.76 9.34 86.39
N ASP A 68 51.26 8.61 87.37
CA ASP A 68 51.37 7.15 87.42
C ASP A 68 50.13 6.62 88.12
N TYR A 69 49.61 5.48 87.66
CA TYR A 69 48.30 4.98 88.09
C TYR A 69 47.25 6.10 88.01
N SER A 70 47.21 6.79 86.87
CA SER A 70 46.38 7.95 86.63
C SER A 70 45.07 7.58 85.93
N ILE A 71 44.02 8.35 86.21
CA ILE A 71 42.83 8.48 85.37
C ILE A 71 42.52 9.98 85.25
N TRP A 72 42.23 10.42 84.04
CA TRP A 72 41.86 11.79 83.75
C TRP A 72 40.35 11.92 83.53
N TYR A 73 39.80 13.05 83.95
CA TYR A 73 38.45 13.50 83.62
C TYR A 73 38.49 14.85 82.92
N THR A 74 37.56 15.12 82.02
CA THR A 74 37.43 16.42 81.35
C THR A 74 36.01 16.95 81.47
N PHE A 75 35.85 18.27 81.52
CA PHE A 75 34.55 18.92 81.49
C PHE A 75 34.66 20.38 81.02
N THR A 76 33.65 20.82 80.28
CA THR A 76 33.43 22.23 79.98
C THR A 76 32.32 22.76 80.87
N VAL A 77 32.53 23.94 81.44
CA VAL A 77 31.59 24.51 82.42
C VAL A 77 30.49 25.29 81.71
N HIS A 78 29.23 24.94 81.93
CA HIS A 78 28.09 25.64 81.32
C HIS A 78 27.59 26.83 82.16
N GLU A 79 27.80 26.82 83.48
CA GLU A 79 27.44 27.91 84.39
C GLU A 79 28.57 28.17 85.40
N SER A 80 29.02 29.43 85.51
CA SER A 80 30.08 29.81 86.46
C SER A 80 29.64 29.56 87.89
N GLY A 81 30.54 29.04 88.72
CA GLY A 81 30.26 28.80 90.13
C GLY A 81 31.38 27.97 90.77
N ASP A 82 31.02 27.21 91.80
CA ASP A 82 31.97 26.46 92.62
C ASP A 82 31.96 24.97 92.25
N PHE A 83 33.06 24.49 91.65
CA PHE A 83 33.30 23.08 91.33
C PHE A 83 33.80 22.31 92.56
N GLY A 84 33.27 21.12 92.75
CA GLY A 84 33.61 20.24 93.86
C GLY A 84 33.33 18.76 93.61
N PHE A 85 34.13 17.91 94.25
CA PHE A 85 34.00 16.47 94.18
C PHE A 85 34.56 15.80 95.45
N VAL A 86 34.13 14.57 95.69
CA VAL A 86 34.73 13.68 96.69
C VAL A 86 35.26 12.44 96.01
N LEU A 87 36.55 12.20 96.15
CA LEU A 87 37.24 10.99 95.76
C LEU A 87 37.33 10.06 96.98
N THR A 88 36.83 8.83 96.86
CA THR A 88 36.86 7.81 97.92
C THR A 88 37.62 6.58 97.41
N PRO A 89 38.83 6.31 97.91
CA PRO A 89 39.59 5.12 97.53
C PRO A 89 38.84 3.82 97.89
N ASN A 90 38.85 2.82 96.99
CA ASN A 90 38.26 1.50 97.27
C ASN A 90 39.03 0.75 98.37
N ASN A 91 40.34 1.05 98.51
CA ASN A 91 41.16 0.67 99.63
C ASN A 91 41.51 1.92 100.44
N SER A 92 41.06 2.01 101.69
CA SER A 92 41.24 3.20 102.54
C SER A 92 42.69 3.48 102.94
N LEU A 93 43.64 2.61 102.58
CA LEU A 93 45.08 2.81 102.78
C LEU A 93 45.77 3.44 101.57
N ASP A 94 45.08 3.52 100.44
CA ASP A 94 45.64 4.09 99.22
C ASP A 94 45.63 5.62 99.30
N ASP A 95 46.69 6.18 98.74
CA ASP A 95 47.02 7.60 98.72
C ASP A 95 46.72 8.13 97.33
N TYR A 96 45.59 8.80 97.20
CA TYR A 96 45.15 9.34 95.94
C TYR A 96 45.35 10.85 95.91
N ASP A 97 46.09 11.30 94.91
CA ASP A 97 46.40 12.68 94.64
C ASP A 97 45.60 13.16 93.43
N TRP A 98 45.37 14.46 93.34
CA TRP A 98 44.66 15.02 92.20
C TRP A 98 45.12 16.43 91.85
N ALA A 99 45.01 16.78 90.57
CA ALA A 99 45.27 18.11 90.05
C ALA A 99 44.24 18.48 88.99
N LEU A 100 43.72 19.69 89.08
CA LEU A 100 42.80 20.29 88.12
C LEU A 100 43.53 21.37 87.33
N PHE A 101 43.48 21.26 86.01
CA PHE A 101 44.07 22.21 85.07
C PHE A 101 42.98 22.88 84.24
N ASN A 102 43.16 24.17 83.91
CA ASN A 102 42.32 24.89 82.95
C ASN A 102 43.03 24.86 81.58
N ILE A 103 42.42 24.20 80.60
CA ILE A 103 42.97 24.01 79.26
C ILE A 103 42.14 24.73 78.18
N THR A 104 41.33 25.72 78.56
CA THR A 104 40.45 26.44 77.62
C THR A 104 41.18 27.01 76.41
N ASP A 105 42.40 27.53 76.61
CA ASP A 105 43.23 28.15 75.58
C ASP A 105 44.60 27.43 75.44
N ALA A 106 44.67 26.13 75.80
CA ALA A 106 45.91 25.34 75.83
C ALA A 106 45.66 23.88 75.43
N ASP A 107 46.69 23.21 74.90
CA ASP A 107 46.61 21.78 74.59
C ASP A 107 47.07 20.93 75.79
N CYS A 108 46.67 19.66 75.86
CA CYS A 108 47.14 18.72 76.89
C CYS A 108 48.68 18.70 77.03
N SER A 109 49.41 18.85 75.91
CA SER A 109 50.88 18.89 75.92
C SER A 109 51.49 20.10 76.62
N ASP A 110 50.72 21.17 76.81
CA ASP A 110 51.19 22.39 77.47
C ASP A 110 51.23 22.23 79.00
N ILE A 111 50.46 21.29 79.57
CA ILE A 111 50.36 21.01 81.02
C ILE A 111 51.74 20.78 81.65
N TYR A 112 52.63 20.05 80.96
CA TYR A 112 53.96 19.73 81.49
C TYR A 112 54.86 20.96 81.69
N ASN A 113 54.65 22.02 80.90
CA ASN A 113 55.55 23.17 80.84
C ASN A 113 54.94 24.47 81.37
N ASP A 114 53.61 24.56 81.47
CA ASP A 114 52.91 25.78 81.87
C ASP A 114 52.23 25.64 83.25
N ALA A 115 52.92 26.16 84.28
CA ALA A 115 52.43 26.19 85.65
C ALA A 115 51.15 27.04 85.83
N SER A 116 50.82 27.93 84.88
CA SER A 116 49.65 28.80 84.97
C SER A 116 48.33 28.06 84.69
N LEU A 117 48.40 26.89 84.08
CA LEU A 117 47.25 26.03 83.81
C LEU A 117 46.73 25.37 85.09
N LEU A 118 47.56 25.19 86.12
CA LEU A 118 47.17 24.56 87.38
C LEU A 118 46.20 25.47 88.17
N VAL A 119 44.97 24.98 88.38
CA VAL A 119 43.90 25.71 89.08
C VAL A 119 43.85 25.33 90.55
N SER A 120 43.82 24.03 90.82
CA SER A 120 43.81 23.49 92.17
C SER A 120 44.39 22.09 92.17
N CYS A 121 45.07 21.70 93.23
CA CYS A 121 45.53 20.33 93.40
C CYS A 121 45.65 19.97 94.87
N ASN A 122 45.72 18.68 95.16
CA ASN A 122 45.99 18.20 96.51
C ASN A 122 46.82 16.92 96.47
N ALA A 123 47.91 16.92 97.24
CA ALA A 123 48.72 15.75 97.52
C ALA A 123 48.27 15.16 98.86
N ALA A 124 47.23 14.35 98.83
CA ALA A 124 46.40 14.02 99.98
C ALA A 124 46.56 12.58 100.44
N GLY A 125 47.56 12.34 101.28
CA GLY A 125 47.65 11.10 102.05
C GLY A 125 49.03 10.81 102.59
N GLY A 126 49.31 9.52 102.73
CA GLY A 126 50.56 8.96 103.21
C GLY A 126 50.41 7.47 103.48
N THR A 127 51.53 6.74 103.47
CA THR A 127 51.50 5.29 103.73
C THR A 127 50.85 5.02 105.08
N GLY A 128 49.95 4.02 105.18
CA GLY A 128 49.23 3.63 106.41
C GLY A 128 50.09 3.19 107.62
N LEU A 129 51.41 3.44 107.55
CA LEU A 129 52.39 3.30 108.61
C LEU A 129 52.61 4.63 109.38
N ASP A 130 52.18 5.78 108.86
CA ASP A 130 52.29 7.08 109.52
C ASP A 130 50.98 7.46 110.24
N PRO A 131 50.98 7.63 111.59
CA PRO A 131 49.80 8.05 112.33
C PRO A 131 49.34 9.51 112.05
N ASN A 132 50.11 10.30 111.30
CA ASN A 132 49.73 11.65 110.87
C ASN A 132 49.23 11.72 109.42
N ALA A 133 49.21 10.60 108.68
CA ALA A 133 48.69 10.54 107.31
C ALA A 133 47.16 10.61 107.28
N CYS A 134 46.60 11.37 106.33
CA CYS A 134 45.16 11.41 106.07
C CYS A 134 44.79 10.41 104.97
N SER A 135 44.95 9.11 105.23
CA SER A 135 44.49 8.09 104.29
C SER A 135 42.95 8.09 104.20
N GLY A 136 42.40 7.93 103.00
CA GLY A 136 40.95 7.91 102.78
C GLY A 136 40.47 9.00 101.82
N PRO A 137 39.23 9.51 101.97
CA PRO A 137 38.66 10.42 100.98
C PRO A 137 39.37 11.77 100.87
N THR A 138 39.49 12.27 99.64
CA THR A 138 40.07 13.58 99.27
C THR A 138 39.15 14.31 98.27
N GLY A 139 39.45 15.56 97.94
CA GLY A 139 38.75 16.31 96.88
C GLY A 139 38.48 17.78 97.22
N ALA A 140 37.88 18.50 96.28
CA ALA A 140 37.43 19.87 96.49
C ALA A 140 36.01 19.85 97.09
N THR A 141 35.87 20.09 98.40
CA THR A 141 34.58 19.92 99.10
C THR A 141 34.11 21.18 99.83
N GLY A 142 34.93 22.22 99.89
CA GLY A 142 34.66 23.39 100.73
C GLY A 142 34.92 23.15 102.22
N ALA A 143 35.44 21.98 102.61
CA ALA A 143 35.75 21.64 104.00
C ALA A 143 37.02 22.31 104.53
N SER A 144 37.81 22.95 103.66
CA SER A 144 38.98 23.74 104.02
C SER A 144 38.95 25.11 103.31
N SER A 145 39.88 25.99 103.67
CA SER A 145 40.08 27.31 103.06
C SER A 145 41.26 27.35 102.09
N TYR A 146 41.69 26.19 101.58
CA TYR A 146 42.80 26.08 100.63
C TYR A 146 42.27 26.11 99.20
N ASP A 147 42.58 27.18 98.46
CA ASP A 147 42.01 27.41 97.13
C ASP A 147 42.81 26.73 95.99
N ILE A 148 44.15 26.79 96.03
CA ILE A 148 45.02 26.26 94.95
C ILE A 148 45.72 24.95 95.36
N GLN A 149 46.27 24.87 96.56
CA GLN A 149 46.94 23.67 97.01
C GLN A 149 46.47 23.35 98.42
N GLY A 150 45.88 22.17 98.61
CA GLY A 150 45.62 21.64 99.95
C GLY A 150 46.95 21.50 100.69
N ALA A 151 46.96 21.75 102.00
CA ALA A 151 48.21 21.68 102.76
C ALA A 151 48.87 20.29 102.73
N GLY A 152 48.27 19.26 102.12
CA GLY A 152 48.75 17.89 102.21
C GLY A 152 48.80 17.42 103.67
N CYS A 153 48.88 16.11 103.88
CA CYS A 153 49.03 15.60 105.24
C CYS A 153 50.51 15.41 105.63
N TYR A 154 51.43 15.84 104.76
CA TYR A 154 52.88 15.80 104.96
C TYR A 154 53.52 17.17 104.73
N ALA A 155 54.21 17.72 105.73
CA ALA A 155 54.82 19.05 105.65
C ALA A 155 56.22 19.02 105.01
N ALA A 156 56.35 19.48 103.75
CA ALA A 156 57.57 20.10 103.21
C ALA A 156 57.36 20.87 101.87
N PHE A 157 57.50 22.21 101.94
CA PHE A 157 57.67 23.27 100.91
C PHE A 157 56.46 23.84 100.14
N PRO A 158 56.33 25.20 100.01
CA PRO A 158 56.65 26.26 100.99
C PRO A 158 55.42 26.69 101.82
N ASP A 159 55.47 26.36 103.12
CA ASP A 159 54.81 26.92 104.32
C ASP A 159 53.43 27.61 104.16
N TYR A 160 52.28 27.01 104.51
CA TYR A 160 51.80 26.41 105.78
C TYR A 160 51.61 27.40 106.95
N SER A 161 50.41 27.97 107.06
CA SER A 161 49.85 28.28 108.38
C SER A 161 48.39 27.82 108.47
N ASP A 162 48.28 26.58 108.95
CA ASP A 162 47.18 25.92 109.69
C ASP A 162 46.04 25.19 108.94
N GLY A 163 46.18 23.84 108.88
CA GLY A 163 45.12 22.87 108.63
C GLY A 163 45.54 21.64 107.81
N ASN A 164 45.93 20.52 108.43
CA ASN A 164 46.09 19.25 107.72
C ASN A 164 44.70 18.78 107.25
N SER A 165 44.41 18.87 105.95
CA SER A 165 43.12 18.51 105.38
C SER A 165 43.34 17.69 104.10
N PRO A 166 42.68 16.53 103.96
CA PRO A 166 42.63 15.83 102.68
C PRO A 166 41.70 16.54 101.68
N PHE A 167 41.07 17.65 102.07
CA PHE A 167 40.15 18.40 101.21
C PHE A 167 40.64 19.82 100.92
N ASN A 168 40.39 20.29 99.69
CA ASN A 168 40.50 21.70 99.30
C ASN A 168 39.16 22.43 99.50
N ASN A 169 39.21 23.76 99.42
CA ASN A 169 38.03 24.58 99.23
C ASN A 169 37.34 24.21 97.90
N LEU A 170 36.09 24.63 97.71
CA LEU A 170 35.48 24.55 96.38
C LEU A 170 36.24 25.43 95.39
N ILE A 171 36.30 25.01 94.13
CA ILE A 171 37.13 25.63 93.11
C ILE A 171 36.25 26.54 92.25
N PRO A 172 36.49 27.86 92.21
CA PRO A 172 35.72 28.75 91.35
C PRO A 172 36.05 28.47 89.88
N VAL A 173 35.04 28.08 89.11
CA VAL A 173 35.14 27.82 87.67
C VAL A 173 34.25 28.77 86.88
N THR A 174 34.65 29.05 85.63
CA THR A 174 33.97 30.03 84.78
C THR A 174 33.28 29.34 83.61
N ALA A 175 32.05 29.75 83.28
CA ALA A 175 31.32 29.26 82.13
C ALA A 175 32.11 29.46 80.82
N GLY A 176 32.11 28.45 79.96
CA GLY A 176 32.84 28.39 78.70
C GLY A 176 34.28 27.89 78.84
N ASN A 177 34.81 27.74 80.05
CA ASN A 177 36.14 27.19 80.25
C ASN A 177 36.11 25.66 80.30
N THR A 178 37.14 25.03 79.73
CA THR A 178 37.38 23.58 79.76
C THR A 178 38.48 23.24 80.76
N TYR A 179 38.23 22.22 81.58
CA TYR A 179 39.14 21.77 82.62
C TYR A 179 39.39 20.28 82.52
N VAL A 180 40.59 19.86 82.92
CA VAL A 180 40.96 18.45 83.08
C VAL A 180 41.39 18.15 84.51
N LEU A 181 40.82 17.11 85.10
CA LEU A 181 41.11 16.61 86.45
C LEU A 181 41.90 15.31 86.34
N MET A 182 43.18 15.35 86.72
CA MET A 182 43.99 14.16 86.89
C MET A 182 43.78 13.60 88.30
N VAL A 183 43.55 12.30 88.42
CA VAL A 183 43.57 11.54 89.67
C VAL A 183 44.68 10.50 89.57
N SER A 184 45.62 10.47 90.52
CA SER A 184 46.76 9.53 90.53
C SER A 184 46.87 8.79 91.86
N ASN A 185 47.24 7.51 91.81
CA ASN A 185 47.49 6.70 93.01
C ASN A 185 48.98 6.64 93.37
N TRP A 186 49.43 7.48 94.30
CA TRP A 186 50.81 7.50 94.77
C TRP A 186 51.23 6.20 95.49
N SER A 187 50.27 5.44 96.04
CA SER A 187 50.56 4.17 96.71
C SER A 187 50.96 3.03 95.76
N ALA A 188 50.86 3.22 94.44
CA ALA A 188 51.13 2.23 93.40
C ALA A 188 50.35 0.90 93.60
N SER A 189 49.12 1.04 94.09
CA SER A 189 48.13 -0.02 94.27
C SER A 189 47.19 -0.04 93.06
N ASN A 190 46.70 -1.21 92.67
CA ASN A 190 45.74 -1.31 91.55
C ASN A 190 44.29 -1.07 92.00
N TYR A 191 43.99 -0.89 93.29
CA TYR A 191 42.60 -0.63 93.72
C TYR A 191 42.16 0.76 93.26
N GLY A 192 41.03 0.85 92.55
CA GLY A 192 40.50 2.12 92.08
C GLY A 192 39.78 2.93 93.18
N TYR A 193 38.83 3.75 92.76
CA TYR A 193 38.12 4.68 93.63
C TYR A 193 36.68 4.91 93.15
N THR A 194 35.86 5.49 94.03
CA THR A 194 34.62 6.14 93.65
C THR A 194 34.81 7.65 93.69
N ILE A 195 34.54 8.35 92.58
CA ILE A 195 34.52 9.82 92.54
C ILE A 195 33.08 10.31 92.39
N ASN A 196 32.68 11.25 93.24
CA ASN A 196 31.34 11.84 93.25
C ASN A 196 31.42 13.35 93.01
N PHE A 197 30.97 13.77 91.83
CA PHE A 197 30.88 15.16 91.39
C PHE A 197 29.58 15.84 91.84
N GLY A 198 28.64 15.13 92.46
CA GLY A 198 27.33 15.67 92.88
C GLY A 198 27.36 16.71 94.00
N ILE A 199 28.55 17.16 94.43
CA ILE A 199 28.72 18.36 95.28
C ILE A 199 28.81 19.63 94.42
N SER A 200 29.20 19.49 93.16
CA SER A 200 29.17 20.59 92.19
C SER A 200 27.72 20.95 91.86
N ASP A 201 27.36 22.22 92.06
CA ASP A 201 26.12 22.82 91.57
C ASP A 201 26.36 23.61 90.26
N VAL A 202 27.54 23.46 89.65
CA VAL A 202 27.92 24.04 88.36
C VAL A 202 27.63 23.04 87.25
N GLY A 203 27.06 23.50 86.13
CA GLY A 203 26.74 22.63 84.98
C GLY A 203 28.01 22.05 84.35
N ILE A 204 28.49 20.92 84.87
CA ILE A 204 29.69 20.19 84.42
C ILE A 204 29.33 18.87 83.75
N PHE A 205 28.05 18.49 83.82
CA PHE A 205 27.54 17.31 83.15
C PHE A 205 27.27 17.66 81.71
N ASP A 206 27.96 16.95 80.82
CA ASP A 206 27.75 17.11 79.40
C ASP A 206 26.46 16.41 78.95
N PHE A 207 25.56 17.23 78.39
CA PHE A 207 24.28 16.83 77.79
C PHE A 207 24.11 17.44 76.39
N GLU A 208 25.13 18.13 75.88
CA GLU A 208 25.11 18.73 74.56
C GLU A 208 25.53 17.65 73.55
N ALA A 209 24.94 17.66 72.37
CA ALA A 209 25.32 16.70 71.34
C ALA A 209 26.47 17.29 70.51
N PRO A 210 27.34 16.45 69.93
CA PRO A 210 28.36 16.93 69.03
C PRO A 210 27.71 17.59 67.81
N GLU A 211 28.39 18.57 67.24
CA GLU A 211 28.01 19.30 66.04
C GLU A 211 29.22 19.39 65.09
N LEU A 212 28.96 19.39 63.78
CA LEU A 212 30.01 19.61 62.79
C LEU A 212 30.52 21.06 62.89
N GLN A 213 31.78 21.23 63.31
CA GLN A 213 32.42 22.53 63.47
C GLN A 213 33.05 23.02 62.15
N ASP A 214 33.86 22.17 61.51
CA ASP A 214 34.61 22.54 60.31
C ASP A 214 34.48 21.51 59.19
N LEU A 215 34.45 22.01 57.96
CA LEU A 215 34.38 21.25 56.71
C LEU A 215 35.42 21.81 55.73
N ASN A 216 36.57 21.16 55.63
CA ASN A 216 37.67 21.57 54.76
C ASN A 216 37.62 20.82 53.43
N LEU A 217 37.51 21.58 52.35
CA LEU A 217 37.29 21.06 51.00
C LEU A 217 38.61 20.82 50.26
N PRO A 218 38.62 19.90 49.28
CA PRO A 218 39.78 19.70 48.43
C PRO A 218 40.11 20.96 47.61
N GLU A 219 41.38 21.37 47.62
CA GLU A 219 41.83 22.59 46.92
C GLU A 219 42.20 22.35 45.44
N ASN A 220 42.36 21.08 45.02
CA ASN A 220 42.86 20.72 43.70
C ASN A 220 42.08 19.54 43.10
N CYS A 221 42.01 19.45 41.78
CA CYS A 221 41.32 18.37 41.05
C CYS A 221 41.84 16.94 41.30
N ASN A 222 42.99 16.79 41.97
CA ASN A 222 43.54 15.48 42.38
C ASN A 222 43.38 15.23 43.89
N ASP A 223 42.86 16.21 44.62
CA ASP A 223 42.54 16.06 46.02
C ASP A 223 41.11 15.54 46.13
N ASN A 224 41.01 14.38 46.77
CA ASN A 224 39.77 13.63 46.91
C ASN A 224 39.38 13.53 48.38
N THR A 225 39.91 14.39 49.23
CA THR A 225 39.67 14.32 50.66
C THR A 225 38.86 15.52 51.14
N ILE A 226 37.84 15.25 51.94
CA ILE A 226 37.09 16.25 52.68
C ILE A 226 37.40 16.00 54.16
N ALA A 227 38.06 16.95 54.81
CA ALA A 227 38.31 16.85 56.26
C ALA A 227 37.14 17.45 57.02
N ILE A 228 36.65 16.73 58.04
CA ILE A 228 35.54 17.12 58.90
C ILE A 228 36.04 17.16 60.35
N THR A 229 35.62 18.16 61.12
CA THR A 229 35.92 18.27 62.56
C THR A 229 34.66 18.58 63.32
N PHE A 230 34.42 17.85 64.41
CA PHE A 230 33.34 18.11 65.36
C PHE A 230 33.82 19.08 66.45
N ASN A 231 32.89 19.79 67.10
CA ASN A 231 33.20 20.69 68.21
C ASN A 231 33.68 19.95 69.48
N GLU A 232 33.54 18.64 69.53
CA GLU A 232 33.92 17.76 70.63
C GLU A 232 34.21 16.33 70.13
N ASN A 233 34.73 15.49 71.03
CA ASN A 233 35.10 14.12 70.70
C ASN A 233 33.88 13.22 70.45
N VAL A 234 33.90 12.50 69.33
CA VAL A 234 32.90 11.51 68.93
C VAL A 234 33.43 10.10 69.21
N ASP A 235 32.58 9.18 69.69
CA ASP A 235 32.93 7.76 69.87
C ASP A 235 33.20 7.11 68.51
N CYS A 236 34.44 6.63 68.35
CA CYS A 236 34.92 6.00 67.12
C CYS A 236 34.09 4.79 66.67
N ASN A 237 33.37 4.13 67.59
CA ASN A 237 32.51 2.98 67.27
C ASN A 237 31.13 3.36 66.73
N THR A 238 30.76 4.64 66.82
CA THR A 238 29.44 5.14 66.45
C THR A 238 29.42 5.87 65.11
N ILE A 239 30.59 6.10 64.52
CA ILE A 239 30.80 6.81 63.27
C ILE A 239 31.42 5.90 62.21
N SER A 240 30.86 5.90 61.01
CA SER A 240 31.33 5.12 59.86
C SER A 240 31.04 5.85 58.56
N GLU A 241 31.61 5.38 57.44
CA GLU A 241 31.29 5.93 56.12
C GLU A 241 29.79 5.84 55.77
N ALA A 242 29.02 4.94 56.40
CA ALA A 242 27.59 4.79 56.17
C ALA A 242 26.77 5.97 56.73
N ASN A 243 27.34 6.75 57.64
CA ASN A 243 26.71 7.94 58.19
C ASN A 243 26.81 9.15 57.25
N PHE A 244 27.46 9.03 56.09
CA PHE A 244 27.69 10.15 55.17
C PHE A 244 27.18 9.85 53.77
N THR A 245 26.55 10.83 53.14
CA THR A 245 26.28 10.81 51.69
C THR A 245 26.77 12.10 51.07
N LEU A 246 27.32 12.02 49.86
CA LEU A 246 27.75 13.18 49.09
C LEU A 246 27.07 13.15 47.73
N THR A 247 26.35 14.23 47.43
CA THR A 247 25.66 14.44 46.16
C THR A 247 26.24 15.66 45.45
N GLY A 248 26.58 15.51 44.16
CA GLY A 248 27.13 16.60 43.36
C GLY A 248 26.10 17.42 42.59
N PRO A 249 26.56 18.42 41.81
CA PRO A 249 25.71 19.43 41.17
C PRO A 249 24.74 18.87 40.12
N ALA A 250 25.02 17.71 39.52
CA ALA A 250 24.11 17.04 38.59
C ALA A 250 23.26 15.93 39.25
N GLY A 251 23.32 15.81 40.59
CA GLY A 251 22.60 14.81 41.36
C GLY A 251 23.30 13.44 41.42
N GLU A 252 24.57 13.37 41.01
CA GLU A 252 25.39 12.17 41.09
C GLU A 252 25.86 11.90 42.53
N SER A 253 25.90 10.63 42.92
CA SER A 253 26.34 10.18 44.24
C SER A 253 27.80 9.73 44.23
N TYR A 254 28.54 10.04 45.29
CA TYR A 254 29.94 9.65 45.44
C TYR A 254 30.10 8.51 46.45
N THR A 255 31.11 7.67 46.23
CA THR A 255 31.53 6.66 47.23
C THR A 255 32.45 7.33 48.23
N LEU A 256 32.16 7.17 49.52
CA LEU A 256 32.94 7.73 50.62
C LEU A 256 33.66 6.61 51.37
N GLY A 257 34.86 6.91 51.85
CA GLY A 257 35.56 6.12 52.87
C GLY A 257 35.95 7.03 54.02
N LEU A 258 35.70 6.61 55.25
CA LEU A 258 36.04 7.35 56.47
C LEU A 258 37.41 6.90 56.98
N SER A 259 38.19 7.84 57.50
CA SER A 259 39.45 7.57 58.19
C SER A 259 39.67 8.59 59.31
N SER A 260 40.36 8.18 60.37
CA SER A 260 40.76 9.05 61.49
C SER A 260 42.08 8.57 62.05
N SER A 261 43.03 9.49 62.25
CA SER A 261 44.36 9.16 62.75
C SER A 261 44.35 8.48 64.12
N ILE A 262 43.33 8.75 64.94
CA ILE A 262 43.20 8.20 66.29
C ILE A 262 42.31 6.96 66.29
N CYS A 263 41.13 7.01 65.65
CA CYS A 263 40.24 5.84 65.59
C CYS A 263 40.89 4.65 64.88
N ASP A 264 41.58 4.89 63.76
CA ASP A 264 42.25 3.81 62.99
C ASP A 264 43.46 3.23 63.75
N ALA A 265 44.03 4.00 64.69
CA ALA A 265 45.09 3.54 65.59
C ALA A 265 44.55 2.78 66.82
N GLY A 266 43.22 2.66 66.96
CA GLY A 266 42.56 1.96 68.06
C GLY A 266 42.18 2.87 69.24
N GLY A 267 42.17 4.19 69.05
CA GLY A 267 41.59 5.12 70.03
C GLY A 267 40.08 4.96 70.13
N GLU A 268 39.53 5.30 71.29
CA GLU A 268 38.09 5.14 71.57
C GLU A 268 37.26 6.29 70.98
N TYR A 269 37.87 7.46 70.76
CA TYR A 269 37.18 8.65 70.28
C TYR A 269 38.14 9.63 69.59
N HIS A 270 37.57 10.54 68.80
CA HIS A 270 38.27 11.65 68.16
C HIS A 270 37.27 12.69 67.65
N ASP A 271 37.71 13.92 67.41
CA ASP A 271 36.91 15.01 66.87
C ASP A 271 37.14 15.23 65.36
N ALA A 272 38.29 14.82 64.80
CA ALA A 272 38.65 15.06 63.40
C ALA A 272 38.66 13.77 62.53
N PHE A 273 38.00 13.83 61.37
CA PHE A 273 37.91 12.72 60.42
C PHE A 273 38.19 13.18 58.99
N SER A 274 38.58 12.26 58.13
CA SER A 274 38.80 12.51 56.70
C SER A 274 37.96 11.57 55.85
N LEU A 275 37.09 12.16 55.02
CA LEU A 275 36.29 11.48 54.02
C LEU A 275 37.06 11.43 52.70
N SER A 276 37.50 10.24 52.30
CA SER A 276 38.01 9.97 50.96
C SER A 276 36.84 9.81 49.98
N VAL A 277 36.92 10.48 48.83
CA VAL A 277 35.85 10.59 47.85
C VAL A 277 36.24 9.90 46.53
N SER A 278 35.34 9.09 45.98
CA SER A 278 35.54 8.44 44.68
C SER A 278 34.26 8.49 43.84
N PRO A 279 34.30 9.01 42.60
CA PRO A 279 35.46 9.61 41.91
C PRO A 279 35.89 10.98 42.47
N ALA A 280 37.02 11.51 41.99
CA ALA A 280 37.51 12.85 42.34
C ALA A 280 36.47 13.95 42.03
N LEU A 281 36.42 14.98 42.87
CA LEU A 281 35.54 16.13 42.66
C LEU A 281 36.13 17.07 41.59
N ILE A 282 35.77 16.84 40.33
CA ILE A 282 36.32 17.60 39.19
C ILE A 282 35.37 18.65 38.63
N ASP A 283 34.08 18.56 38.95
CA ASP A 283 33.05 19.45 38.41
C ASP A 283 32.87 20.69 39.30
N SER A 284 32.75 21.86 38.67
CA SER A 284 32.38 23.07 39.39
C SER A 284 30.89 23.05 39.72
N GLY A 285 30.52 23.39 40.95
CA GLY A 285 29.11 23.49 41.34
C GLY A 285 28.86 23.30 42.82
N THR A 286 27.58 23.18 43.16
CA THR A 286 27.15 22.94 44.55
C THR A 286 27.15 21.45 44.83
N TYR A 287 27.91 21.06 45.84
CA TYR A 287 27.88 19.73 46.44
C TYR A 287 27.11 19.78 47.76
N THR A 288 26.48 18.68 48.13
CA THR A 288 25.73 18.53 49.39
C THR A 288 26.22 17.29 50.11
N LEU A 289 26.80 17.49 51.29
CA LEU A 289 27.15 16.44 52.25
C LEU A 289 25.98 16.29 53.24
N GLU A 290 25.40 15.11 53.31
CA GLU A 290 24.41 14.77 54.34
C GLU A 290 25.07 13.90 55.41
N ILE A 291 24.88 14.29 56.66
CA ILE A 291 25.22 13.49 57.83
C ILE A 291 23.94 12.82 58.30
N ILE A 292 23.95 11.49 58.33
CA ILE A 292 22.85 10.63 58.71
C ILE A 292 23.21 10.01 60.07
N SER A 293 22.61 10.56 61.12
CA SER A 293 22.77 10.12 62.50
C SER A 293 21.38 9.81 63.08
N GLU A 294 20.84 8.66 62.70
CA GLU A 294 19.52 8.18 63.12
C GLU A 294 19.62 6.78 63.75
N MET A 295 18.64 6.43 64.59
CA MET A 295 18.56 5.08 65.17
C MET A 295 18.39 4.01 64.06
N PRO A 296 19.13 2.89 64.10
CA PRO A 296 19.82 2.32 65.27
C PRO A 296 21.30 2.71 65.44
N ASP A 297 21.90 3.44 64.48
CA ASP A 297 23.34 3.71 64.43
C ASP A 297 23.62 5.24 64.49
N PRO A 298 23.22 5.93 65.58
CA PRO A 298 23.51 7.35 65.73
C PRO A 298 25.01 7.56 65.99
N ILE A 299 25.57 8.62 65.44
CA ILE A 299 26.87 9.14 65.87
C ILE A 299 26.66 9.77 67.25
N THR A 300 27.45 9.38 68.24
CA THR A 300 27.36 9.94 69.60
C THR A 300 28.71 10.44 70.09
N ASP A 301 28.67 11.42 70.99
CA ASP A 301 29.80 11.69 71.87
C ASP A 301 30.01 10.54 72.88
N LEU A 302 30.97 10.73 73.79
CA LEU A 302 31.25 9.81 74.89
C LEU A 302 30.17 9.76 75.99
N CYS A 303 29.34 10.80 76.11
CA CYS A 303 28.21 10.83 77.04
C CYS A 303 26.95 10.17 76.47
N GLY A 304 27.00 9.76 75.21
CA GLY A 304 25.93 9.10 74.49
C GLY A 304 24.88 10.08 73.95
N ASN A 305 25.18 11.38 73.85
CA ASN A 305 24.27 12.33 73.22
C ASN A 305 24.39 12.19 71.68
N PRO A 306 23.29 11.92 70.97
CA PRO A 306 23.34 11.68 69.53
C PRO A 306 23.40 12.97 68.73
N LEU A 307 24.36 13.05 67.80
CA LEU A 307 24.43 14.06 66.75
C LEU A 307 23.11 14.09 65.97
N ALA A 308 22.59 15.28 65.67
CA ALA A 308 21.43 15.42 64.79
C ALA A 308 21.84 15.29 63.31
N SER A 309 21.05 14.54 62.53
CA SER A 309 21.21 14.52 61.06
C SER A 309 21.13 15.94 60.48
N SER A 310 22.06 16.26 59.60
CA SER A 310 22.25 17.62 59.07
C SER A 310 22.72 17.58 57.62
N SER A 311 22.53 18.68 56.90
CA SER A 311 22.88 18.81 55.48
C SER A 311 23.70 20.07 55.27
N HIS A 312 24.86 19.90 54.64
CA HIS A 312 25.84 20.95 54.42
C HIS A 312 26.13 21.08 52.92
N SER A 313 25.80 22.23 52.35
CA SER A 313 26.10 22.52 50.94
C SER A 313 27.30 23.45 50.81
N PHE A 314 28.19 23.13 49.87
CA PHE A 314 29.36 23.94 49.56
C PHE A 314 29.56 24.08 48.05
N LEU A 315 30.20 25.18 47.65
CA LEU A 315 30.54 25.45 46.25
C LEU A 315 31.99 25.05 45.99
N LEU A 316 32.19 24.19 44.99
CA LEU A 316 33.50 23.89 44.44
C LEU A 316 33.71 24.68 43.15
N ASP A 317 34.78 25.49 43.10
CA ASP A 317 35.21 26.22 41.91
C ASP A 317 36.41 25.51 41.27
N SER A 318 36.11 24.39 40.59
CA SER A 318 37.10 23.61 39.84
C SER A 318 37.17 24.11 38.40
N PRO A 319 38.38 24.29 37.80
CA PRO A 319 38.50 24.65 36.38
C PRO A 319 38.05 23.51 35.44
N GLY A 320 37.70 22.33 35.97
CA GLY A 320 37.19 21.19 35.20
C GLY A 320 38.20 20.57 34.25
N LEU A 321 37.80 19.54 33.52
CA LEU A 321 38.58 19.06 32.36
C LEU A 321 38.59 20.14 31.25
N PRO A 322 39.67 20.25 30.47
CA PRO A 322 39.71 21.19 29.36
C PRO A 322 38.65 20.82 28.32
N VAL A 323 37.94 21.81 27.78
CA VAL A 323 36.92 21.62 26.73
C VAL A 323 37.52 22.02 25.39
N VAL A 324 37.78 21.05 24.52
CA VAL A 324 38.49 21.27 23.24
C VAL A 324 37.53 20.98 22.09
N GLU A 325 37.26 21.98 21.25
CA GLU A 325 36.36 21.90 20.11
C GLU A 325 36.97 22.66 18.92
N LEU A 326 37.57 21.94 17.98
CA LEU A 326 38.18 22.47 16.76
C LEU A 326 37.16 22.75 15.64
N GLY A 327 35.90 22.37 15.88
CA GLY A 327 34.78 22.52 14.94
C GLY A 327 34.63 21.34 13.97
N GLU A 328 33.64 21.45 13.09
CA GLU A 328 33.36 20.44 12.07
C GLU A 328 34.47 20.33 11.02
N SER A 329 34.58 19.15 10.40
CA SER A 329 35.48 18.96 9.26
C SER A 329 35.08 19.85 8.08
N GLN A 330 36.05 20.49 7.43
CA GLN A 330 35.80 21.50 6.40
C GLN A 330 36.79 21.42 5.24
N GLY A 331 36.31 21.73 4.04
CA GLY A 331 37.15 21.97 2.87
C GLY A 331 37.63 23.41 2.81
N ILE A 332 38.91 23.60 2.48
CA ILE A 332 39.51 24.91 2.21
C ILE A 332 39.98 24.98 0.76
N CYS A 333 39.93 26.16 0.16
CA CYS A 333 40.34 26.35 -1.23
C CYS A 333 41.85 26.42 -1.36
N ASP A 334 42.37 26.00 -2.52
CA ASP A 334 43.79 26.15 -2.82
C ASP A 334 44.26 27.61 -2.64
N GLY A 335 45.34 27.78 -1.87
CA GLY A 335 45.88 29.08 -1.47
C GLY A 335 45.22 29.77 -0.26
N GLN A 336 44.15 29.22 0.32
CA GLN A 336 43.57 29.69 1.58
C GLN A 336 44.14 28.94 2.79
N SER A 337 43.91 29.49 3.99
CA SER A 337 44.29 28.85 5.25
C SER A 337 43.22 29.08 6.31
N VAL A 338 43.06 28.10 7.21
CA VAL A 338 42.20 28.21 8.39
C VAL A 338 43.02 28.15 9.66
N VAL A 339 42.60 28.87 10.70
CA VAL A 339 43.23 28.81 12.02
C VAL A 339 42.32 28.01 12.94
N LEU A 340 42.82 26.87 13.40
CA LEU A 340 42.19 26.06 14.45
C LEU A 340 42.59 26.63 15.81
N ASP A 341 41.64 26.80 16.72
CA ASP A 341 41.85 27.30 18.08
C ASP A 341 41.38 26.27 19.09
N ALA A 342 42.31 25.77 19.92
CA ALA A 342 42.03 24.74 20.91
C ALA A 342 41.48 25.31 22.24
N GLY A 343 41.32 26.64 22.35
CA GLY A 343 40.76 27.30 23.53
C GLY A 343 41.60 27.11 24.81
N ASN A 344 40.94 27.08 25.97
CA ASN A 344 41.52 26.73 27.29
C ASN A 344 42.76 27.56 27.70
N PRO A 345 42.61 28.86 28.00
CA PRO A 345 43.74 29.69 28.44
C PRO A 345 44.42 29.06 29.66
N GLN A 346 45.76 29.12 29.70
CA GLN A 346 46.61 28.54 30.76
C GLN A 346 46.77 27.01 30.74
N ALA A 347 46.16 26.31 29.77
CA ALA A 347 46.47 24.91 29.51
C ALA A 347 47.78 24.74 28.71
N THR A 348 48.23 23.50 28.59
CA THR A 348 49.32 23.10 27.68
C THR A 348 48.74 22.32 26.49
N TYR A 349 49.34 22.50 25.32
CA TYR A 349 48.83 21.98 24.05
C TYR A 349 49.85 21.03 23.42
N LEU A 350 49.36 19.99 22.74
CA LEU A 350 50.17 19.09 21.94
C LEU A 350 49.43 18.77 20.64
N TRP A 351 49.84 19.39 19.55
CA TRP A 351 49.35 19.10 18.20
C TRP A 351 50.03 17.85 17.62
N GLN A 352 49.46 17.30 16.55
CA GLN A 352 49.93 16.08 15.88
C GLN A 352 51.40 16.13 15.40
N ASP A 353 51.96 17.33 15.20
CA ASP A 353 53.35 17.56 14.79
C ASP A 353 54.29 17.91 15.97
N GLY A 354 53.76 17.94 17.20
CA GLY A 354 54.48 18.33 18.41
C GLY A 354 54.43 19.82 18.75
N ALA A 355 53.68 20.64 18.00
CA ALA A 355 53.51 22.06 18.36
C ALA A 355 52.75 22.22 19.69
N ALA A 356 53.07 23.28 20.42
CA ALA A 356 52.52 23.56 21.77
C ALA A 356 51.80 24.92 21.87
N THR A 357 51.32 25.43 20.73
CA THR A 357 50.59 26.71 20.65
C THR A 357 49.08 26.47 20.85
N PRO A 358 48.32 27.46 21.37
CA PRO A 358 46.87 27.36 21.50
C PRO A 358 46.15 27.31 20.14
N THR A 359 46.77 27.86 19.10
CA THR A 359 46.24 27.88 17.74
C THR A 359 47.15 27.16 16.76
N TYR A 360 46.57 26.67 15.66
CA TYR A 360 47.26 25.96 14.58
C TYR A 360 46.74 26.41 13.21
N THR A 361 47.64 26.90 12.34
CA THR A 361 47.25 27.35 11.00
C THR A 361 47.40 26.21 10.00
N VAL A 362 46.32 25.90 9.29
CA VAL A 362 46.23 24.81 8.33
C VAL A 362 46.08 25.37 6.92
N ASN A 363 46.87 24.85 5.98
CA ASN A 363 46.86 25.20 4.56
C ASN A 363 47.00 23.99 3.63
N ASN A 364 46.94 22.76 4.17
CA ASN A 364 47.06 21.52 3.42
C ASN A 364 46.01 20.52 3.91
N SER A 365 45.60 19.59 3.05
CA SER A 365 44.70 18.52 3.42
C SER A 365 45.32 17.58 4.46
N GLY A 366 44.57 17.16 5.46
CA GLY A 366 45.02 16.22 6.49
C GLY A 366 44.11 16.21 7.71
N THR A 367 44.40 15.28 8.63
CA THR A 367 43.78 15.25 9.96
C THR A 367 44.65 16.05 10.93
N TYR A 368 44.04 17.02 11.61
CA TYR A 368 44.69 17.88 12.59
C TYR A 368 44.08 17.57 13.95
N ALA A 369 44.93 17.24 14.93
CA ALA A 369 44.49 16.80 16.24
C ALA A 369 45.32 17.49 17.32
N VAL A 370 44.67 17.89 18.40
CA VAL A 370 45.31 18.52 19.56
C VAL A 370 44.92 17.79 20.83
N THR A 371 45.88 17.60 21.73
CA THR A 371 45.64 17.24 23.12
C THR A 371 45.90 18.45 24.00
N VAL A 372 44.91 18.84 24.79
CA VAL A 372 44.98 19.94 25.75
C VAL A 372 45.03 19.37 27.16
N THR A 373 45.98 19.84 27.96
CA THR A 373 46.20 19.38 29.34
C THR A 373 46.14 20.56 30.30
N ASN A 374 45.28 20.47 31.32
CA ASN A 374 45.24 21.40 32.45
C ASN A 374 45.51 20.65 33.78
N ALA A 375 45.31 21.32 34.92
CA ALA A 375 45.55 20.73 36.25
C ALA A 375 44.64 19.54 36.59
N CYS A 376 43.49 19.40 35.91
CA CYS A 376 42.45 18.41 36.20
C CYS A 376 42.47 17.22 35.23
N GLY A 377 43.17 17.33 34.09
CA GLY A 377 43.36 16.22 33.18
C GLY A 377 43.62 16.63 31.72
N GLN A 378 43.33 15.70 30.80
CA GLN A 378 43.54 15.87 29.36
C GLN A 378 42.24 15.69 28.58
N ALA A 379 42.07 16.48 27.53
CA ALA A 379 41.06 16.27 26.51
C ALA A 379 41.69 16.44 25.12
N SER A 380 41.08 15.84 24.11
CA SER A 380 41.60 15.90 22.74
C SER A 380 40.48 16.01 21.74
N ASP A 381 40.74 16.72 20.65
CA ASP A 381 39.84 16.81 19.50
C ASP A 381 40.63 16.74 18.19
N ALA A 382 39.96 16.28 17.13
CA ALA A 382 40.53 16.10 15.80
C ALA A 382 39.56 16.49 14.68
N VAL A 383 40.05 17.28 13.73
CA VAL A 383 39.30 17.76 12.56
C VAL A 383 39.98 17.34 11.27
N ASN A 384 39.20 16.99 10.24
CA ASN A 384 39.74 16.74 8.90
C ASN A 384 39.59 18.00 8.04
N ILE A 385 40.69 18.37 7.38
CA ILE A 385 40.72 19.44 6.40
C ILE A 385 40.99 18.83 5.03
N SER A 386 40.14 19.14 4.06
CA SER A 386 40.31 18.78 2.65
C SER A 386 40.73 20.00 1.84
N LEU A 387 41.51 19.79 0.77
CA LEU A 387 41.93 20.86 -0.12
C LEU A 387 41.08 20.80 -1.39
N LEU A 388 40.22 21.78 -1.57
CA LEU A 388 39.35 21.90 -2.73
C LEU A 388 40.08 22.61 -3.87
N SER A 389 39.99 22.04 -5.06
CA SER A 389 40.65 22.55 -6.27
C SER A 389 40.01 23.83 -6.83
N GLY A 390 38.79 24.16 -6.41
CA GLY A 390 38.06 25.36 -6.82
C GLY A 390 36.57 25.31 -6.46
N ALA A 391 35.81 26.27 -7.01
CA ALA A 391 34.35 26.21 -6.99
C ALA A 391 33.85 24.94 -7.72
N PRO A 392 32.64 24.44 -7.43
CA PRO A 392 32.07 23.30 -8.14
C PRO A 392 32.03 23.56 -9.64
N SER A 393 32.12 22.52 -10.46
CA SER A 393 31.87 22.60 -11.90
C SER A 393 30.67 21.72 -12.21
N VAL A 394 29.53 22.34 -12.50
CA VAL A 394 28.27 21.65 -12.79
C VAL A 394 28.02 21.68 -14.30
N GLU A 395 27.68 20.52 -14.87
CA GLU A 395 27.28 20.37 -16.27
C GLU A 395 26.24 19.25 -16.36
N LEU A 396 24.99 19.62 -16.60
CA LEU A 396 23.81 18.76 -16.73
C LEU A 396 23.68 18.20 -18.16
N GLY A 397 24.46 18.71 -19.11
CA GLY A 397 24.47 18.30 -20.51
C GLY A 397 23.59 19.17 -21.40
N ALA A 398 23.51 18.82 -22.68
CA ALA A 398 22.71 19.55 -23.65
C ALA A 398 21.21 19.29 -23.49
N ASP A 399 20.39 20.26 -23.91
CA ASP A 399 18.94 20.14 -24.02
C ASP A 399 18.53 18.83 -24.73
N THR A 400 17.56 18.13 -24.14
CA THR A 400 17.20 16.77 -24.54
C THR A 400 15.71 16.64 -24.84
N ILE A 401 15.39 15.89 -25.89
CA ILE A 401 14.02 15.50 -26.25
C ILE A 401 13.83 14.03 -25.87
N LEU A 402 12.86 13.72 -25.02
CA LEU A 402 12.54 12.38 -24.54
C LEU A 402 11.23 11.85 -25.16
N CYS A 403 10.95 10.56 -24.98
CA CYS A 403 9.62 10.02 -25.26
C CYS A 403 8.68 10.23 -24.07
N THR A 404 7.38 10.43 -24.33
CA THR A 404 6.36 10.61 -23.29
C THR A 404 6.43 9.48 -22.25
N GLY A 405 6.65 9.83 -20.99
CA GLY A 405 6.77 8.88 -19.87
C GLY A 405 8.20 8.42 -19.55
N GLU A 406 9.18 8.71 -20.40
CA GLU A 406 10.60 8.56 -20.05
C GLU A 406 11.04 9.63 -19.05
N GLN A 407 12.06 9.27 -18.27
CA GLN A 407 12.66 10.13 -17.25
C GLN A 407 14.18 10.08 -17.42
N ILE A 408 14.83 11.18 -17.08
CA ILE A 408 16.30 11.27 -17.06
C ILE A 408 16.77 11.61 -15.65
N LEU A 409 17.86 10.97 -15.22
CA LEU A 409 18.55 11.28 -13.98
C LEU A 409 19.64 12.32 -14.27
N LEU A 410 19.40 13.55 -13.84
CA LEU A 410 20.38 14.62 -13.86
C LEU A 410 21.35 14.45 -12.69
N ASN A 411 22.65 14.54 -12.95
CA ASN A 411 23.69 14.36 -11.94
C ASN A 411 24.58 15.58 -11.88
N ALA A 412 24.50 16.33 -10.79
CA ALA A 412 25.26 17.54 -10.54
C ALA A 412 26.43 17.31 -9.56
N ALA A 413 26.71 16.04 -9.21
CA ALA A 413 27.64 15.71 -8.13
C ALA A 413 29.04 16.32 -8.34
N SER A 414 29.46 17.12 -7.36
CA SER A 414 30.78 17.73 -7.25
C SER A 414 31.34 17.54 -5.83
N GLU A 415 32.66 17.62 -5.69
CA GLU A 415 33.37 17.43 -4.42
C GLU A 415 32.92 18.44 -3.36
N GLU A 416 32.45 17.91 -2.22
CA GLU A 416 32.03 18.67 -1.02
C GLU A 416 31.07 19.83 -1.30
N ALA A 417 30.25 19.70 -2.34
CA ALA A 417 29.24 20.68 -2.71
C ALA A 417 27.88 20.34 -2.09
N THR A 418 27.14 21.39 -1.75
CA THR A 418 25.71 21.36 -1.46
C THR A 418 24.94 21.82 -2.70
N TYR A 419 23.70 21.37 -2.87
CA TYR A 419 22.92 21.60 -4.08
C TYR A 419 21.62 22.31 -3.75
N LEU A 420 21.14 23.13 -4.66
CA LEU A 420 19.81 23.71 -4.64
C LEU A 420 19.21 23.61 -6.05
N TRP A 421 18.20 22.74 -6.18
CA TRP A 421 17.43 22.60 -7.42
C TRP A 421 16.30 23.62 -7.49
N GLN A 422 15.72 23.79 -8.68
CA GLN A 422 14.62 24.70 -8.95
C GLN A 422 13.36 24.49 -8.07
N ASP A 423 13.19 23.29 -7.48
CA ASP A 423 12.08 22.96 -6.58
C ASP A 423 12.43 23.05 -5.08
N GLY A 424 13.66 23.47 -4.76
CA GLY A 424 14.17 23.57 -3.39
C GLY A 424 14.78 22.28 -2.84
N SER A 425 14.85 21.19 -3.62
CA SER A 425 15.54 19.97 -3.21
C SER A 425 17.07 20.15 -3.19
N THR A 426 17.76 19.33 -2.39
CA THR A 426 19.20 19.49 -2.07
C THR A 426 20.07 18.28 -2.38
N GLY A 427 19.53 17.28 -3.08
CA GLY A 427 20.28 16.09 -3.47
C GLY A 427 21.31 16.38 -4.58
N PRO A 428 22.39 15.59 -4.71
CA PRO A 428 23.35 15.71 -5.81
C PRO A 428 22.78 15.28 -7.17
N THR A 429 21.62 14.63 -7.18
CA THR A 429 20.93 14.18 -8.39
C THR A 429 19.46 14.58 -8.37
N TYR A 430 18.87 14.68 -9.56
CA TYR A 430 17.47 15.04 -9.77
C TYR A 430 16.85 14.17 -10.86
N VAL A 431 15.65 13.64 -10.61
CA VAL A 431 14.91 12.88 -11.62
C VAL A 431 13.94 13.82 -12.33
N ALA A 432 14.27 14.16 -13.58
CA ALA A 432 13.39 14.94 -14.42
C ALA A 432 12.38 14.01 -15.12
N ALA A 433 11.12 14.12 -14.70
CA ALA A 433 10.01 13.27 -15.12
C ALA A 433 8.92 14.01 -15.91
N SER A 434 9.15 15.28 -16.25
CA SER A 434 8.21 16.12 -16.99
C SER A 434 8.96 17.05 -17.95
N ALA A 435 8.26 17.61 -18.93
CA ALA A 435 8.83 18.65 -19.76
C ALA A 435 8.99 19.94 -18.94
N GLY A 436 10.12 20.62 -19.09
CA GLY A 436 10.44 21.81 -18.33
C GLY A 436 11.93 22.15 -18.36
N SER A 437 12.27 23.29 -17.76
CA SER A 437 13.65 23.68 -17.51
C SER A 437 14.04 23.26 -16.08
N TYR A 438 15.21 22.65 -15.95
CA TYR A 438 15.76 22.12 -14.72
C TYR A 438 17.10 22.80 -14.47
N ALA A 439 17.23 23.47 -13.32
CA ALA A 439 18.42 24.21 -12.96
C ALA A 439 18.89 23.81 -11.57
N VAL A 440 20.20 23.72 -11.40
CA VAL A 440 20.82 23.44 -10.10
C VAL A 440 21.94 24.42 -9.84
N THR A 441 22.01 24.90 -8.61
CA THR A 441 23.19 25.62 -8.11
C THR A 441 23.94 24.71 -7.15
N ALA A 442 25.21 24.44 -7.44
CA ALA A 442 26.11 23.74 -6.53
C ALA A 442 27.02 24.75 -5.82
N THR A 443 27.13 24.63 -4.50
CA THR A 443 27.89 25.56 -3.66
C THR A 443 28.84 24.80 -2.74
N ASN A 444 30.11 25.19 -2.72
CA ASN A 444 31.11 24.71 -1.75
C ASN A 444 31.84 25.91 -1.10
N ALA A 445 32.86 25.65 -0.27
CA ALA A 445 33.63 26.70 0.40
C ALA A 445 34.35 27.68 -0.56
N CYS A 446 34.50 27.31 -1.84
CA CYS A 446 35.21 28.08 -2.86
C CYS A 446 34.32 28.91 -3.77
N GLY A 447 33.01 28.74 -3.69
CA GLY A 447 32.04 29.50 -4.48
C GLY A 447 30.84 28.65 -4.92
N GLU A 448 30.12 29.18 -5.90
CA GLU A 448 28.95 28.55 -6.50
C GLU A 448 29.08 28.48 -8.02
N ASP A 449 28.46 27.46 -8.61
CA ASP A 449 28.28 27.30 -10.05
C ASP A 449 26.85 26.84 -10.34
N THR A 450 26.30 27.24 -11.48
CA THR A 450 24.91 26.98 -11.86
C THR A 450 24.85 26.49 -13.30
N ASP A 451 24.04 25.46 -13.53
CA ASP A 451 23.72 25.00 -14.87
C ASP A 451 22.23 24.71 -15.05
N GLU A 452 21.75 24.80 -16.29
CA GLU A 452 20.34 24.64 -16.68
C GLU A 452 20.21 23.75 -17.93
N ILE A 453 19.31 22.78 -17.87
CA ILE A 453 18.93 21.91 -18.99
C ILE A 453 17.42 22.01 -19.29
N SER A 454 17.06 22.12 -20.57
CA SER A 454 15.68 22.03 -21.02
C SER A 454 15.32 20.63 -21.49
N ILE A 455 14.24 20.08 -20.95
CA ILE A 455 13.67 18.78 -21.33
C ILE A 455 12.33 19.00 -22.01
N SER A 456 12.16 18.42 -23.19
CA SER A 456 10.89 18.39 -23.93
C SER A 456 10.55 16.97 -24.36
N TYR A 457 9.30 16.73 -24.75
CA TYR A 457 8.84 15.43 -25.23
C TYR A 457 8.54 15.46 -26.72
N HIS A 458 8.77 14.32 -27.39
CA HIS A 458 8.32 14.12 -28.76
C HIS A 458 6.78 14.25 -28.84
N PRO A 459 6.23 14.88 -29.90
CA PRO A 459 4.78 14.91 -30.11
C PRO A 459 4.21 13.49 -30.23
N ASP A 460 3.12 13.22 -29.51
CA ASP A 460 2.42 11.93 -29.59
C ASP A 460 1.85 11.71 -31.00
N LEU A 461 1.95 10.46 -31.49
CA LEU A 461 1.35 10.05 -32.74
C LEU A 461 -0.14 9.75 -32.58
N SER A 462 -0.92 10.14 -33.58
CA SER A 462 -2.32 9.76 -33.75
C SER A 462 -2.58 9.48 -35.22
N VAL A 463 -3.29 8.38 -35.49
CA VAL A 463 -3.77 7.99 -36.82
C VAL A 463 -5.23 7.56 -36.70
N ASP A 464 -6.07 8.05 -37.60
CA ASP A 464 -7.48 7.67 -37.66
C ASP A 464 -7.81 7.08 -39.03
N LEU A 465 -8.00 5.77 -39.07
CA LEU A 465 -8.32 4.96 -40.25
C LEU A 465 -9.35 3.87 -39.89
N ASN A 466 -10.16 4.07 -38.86
CA ASN A 466 -11.04 3.02 -38.34
C ASN A 466 -12.43 2.98 -39.00
N GLN A 467 -12.74 3.93 -39.88
CA GLN A 467 -14.01 3.98 -40.60
C GLN A 467 -13.94 3.15 -41.89
N GLU A 468 -15.05 2.51 -42.25
CA GLU A 468 -15.23 1.84 -43.54
C GLU A 468 -15.54 2.89 -44.62
N TYR A 469 -14.98 2.71 -45.82
CA TYR A 469 -15.24 3.60 -46.96
C TYR A 469 -15.95 2.84 -48.08
N SER A 470 -16.98 3.44 -48.66
CA SER A 470 -17.61 2.97 -49.89
C SER A 470 -17.67 4.07 -50.95
N ALA A 471 -17.46 3.70 -52.21
CA ALA A 471 -17.56 4.61 -53.36
C ALA A 471 -18.00 3.84 -54.61
N CYS A 472 -18.28 4.53 -55.71
CA CYS A 472 -18.72 3.88 -56.94
C CYS A 472 -17.55 3.50 -57.82
N GLU A 473 -17.64 2.37 -58.53
CA GLU A 473 -16.58 1.90 -59.43
C GLU A 473 -16.17 3.01 -60.42
N GLY A 474 -14.88 3.39 -60.41
CA GLY A 474 -14.33 4.51 -61.18
C GLY A 474 -14.07 5.79 -60.39
N ASP A 475 -14.60 5.90 -59.17
CA ASP A 475 -14.22 6.95 -58.22
C ASP A 475 -12.83 6.71 -57.62
N VAL A 476 -12.28 7.73 -56.96
CA VAL A 476 -11.00 7.64 -56.25
C VAL A 476 -11.21 8.14 -54.82
N ILE A 477 -10.81 7.33 -53.83
CA ILE A 477 -10.80 7.73 -52.42
C ILE A 477 -9.37 8.10 -52.03
N GLU A 478 -9.18 9.26 -51.40
CA GLU A 478 -7.91 9.64 -50.78
C GLU A 478 -7.98 9.37 -49.28
N LEU A 479 -7.14 8.44 -48.80
CA LEU A 479 -6.93 8.20 -47.38
C LEU A 479 -5.83 9.15 -46.88
N ASP A 480 -6.20 10.22 -46.18
CA ASP A 480 -5.26 11.19 -45.61
C ASP A 480 -5.11 10.97 -44.09
N VAL A 481 -3.88 10.67 -43.66
CA VAL A 481 -3.52 10.43 -42.25
C VAL A 481 -2.44 11.39 -41.77
N PHE A 482 -2.41 12.61 -42.32
CA PHE A 482 -1.39 13.60 -42.01
C PHE A 482 -1.17 13.81 -40.50
N ASN A 483 0.04 13.46 -40.07
CA ASN A 483 0.63 13.74 -38.78
C ASN A 483 2.01 14.39 -38.96
N PRO A 484 2.22 15.64 -38.49
CA PRO A 484 3.41 16.43 -38.81
C PRO A 484 4.73 15.84 -38.31
N SER A 485 4.69 14.94 -37.32
CA SER A 485 5.88 14.35 -36.70
C SER A 485 6.08 12.87 -37.05
N ALA A 486 5.31 12.35 -38.01
CA ALA A 486 5.36 10.95 -38.41
C ALA A 486 6.07 10.73 -39.75
N THR A 487 6.77 9.60 -39.84
CA THR A 487 7.08 8.93 -41.10
C THR A 487 6.02 7.88 -41.41
N TYR A 488 5.70 7.68 -42.69
CA TYR A 488 4.63 6.79 -43.14
C TYR A 488 5.19 5.59 -43.90
N LEU A 489 4.53 4.45 -43.78
CA LEU A 489 4.75 3.27 -44.59
C LEU A 489 3.40 2.61 -44.89
N TRP A 490 2.94 2.71 -46.14
CA TRP A 490 1.75 2.01 -46.62
C TRP A 490 2.08 0.59 -47.05
N GLN A 491 1.04 -0.23 -47.25
CA GLN A 491 1.17 -1.63 -47.67
C GLN A 491 1.93 -1.85 -49.00
N ASP A 492 2.04 -0.82 -49.86
CA ASP A 492 2.79 -0.85 -51.12
C ASP A 492 4.25 -0.36 -50.99
N GLY A 493 4.65 0.08 -49.80
CA GLY A 493 5.96 0.65 -49.51
C GLY A 493 6.06 2.17 -49.71
N SER A 494 4.97 2.86 -50.05
CA SER A 494 4.95 4.31 -50.18
C SER A 494 5.01 5.02 -48.81
N ALA A 495 5.55 6.25 -48.81
CA ALA A 495 5.86 7.01 -47.60
C ALA A 495 5.18 8.40 -47.53
N GLN A 496 4.14 8.61 -48.34
CA GLN A 496 3.37 9.85 -48.31
C GLN A 496 2.33 9.81 -47.18
N SER A 497 1.90 10.98 -46.70
CA SER A 497 0.86 11.10 -45.67
C SER A 497 -0.54 10.75 -46.17
N SER A 498 -0.73 10.64 -47.49
CA SER A 498 -1.97 10.20 -48.11
C SER A 498 -1.76 9.06 -49.10
N TYR A 499 -2.83 8.29 -49.33
CA TYR A 499 -2.86 7.14 -50.24
C TYR A 499 -4.12 7.15 -51.10
N LEU A 500 -3.95 6.99 -52.42
CA LEU A 500 -5.05 6.96 -53.38
C LEU A 500 -5.53 5.53 -53.61
N VAL A 501 -6.81 5.31 -53.38
CA VAL A 501 -7.48 4.01 -53.46
C VAL A 501 -8.41 3.99 -54.68
N THR A 502 -8.24 2.99 -55.55
CA THR A 502 -9.02 2.79 -56.78
C THR A 502 -9.62 1.39 -56.93
N GLU A 503 -9.30 0.47 -56.01
CA GLU A 503 -9.79 -0.91 -56.02
C GLU A 503 -10.27 -1.31 -54.62
N SER A 504 -11.27 -2.19 -54.54
CA SER A 504 -11.78 -2.70 -53.25
C SER A 504 -10.72 -3.53 -52.54
N GLY A 505 -10.54 -3.34 -51.23
CA GLY A 505 -9.53 -4.08 -50.48
C GLY A 505 -9.27 -3.53 -49.08
N ALA A 506 -8.37 -4.19 -48.37
CA ALA A 506 -7.87 -3.73 -47.07
C ALA A 506 -6.60 -2.87 -47.28
N TYR A 507 -6.60 -1.70 -46.67
CA TYR A 507 -5.51 -0.72 -46.74
C TYR A 507 -4.99 -0.46 -45.35
N ALA A 508 -3.67 -0.37 -45.19
CA ALA A 508 -3.04 -0.19 -43.89
C ALA A 508 -1.81 0.71 -43.99
N VAL A 509 -1.65 1.55 -42.98
CA VAL A 509 -0.49 2.41 -42.82
C VAL A 509 0.16 2.16 -41.47
N THR A 510 1.47 2.05 -41.49
CA THR A 510 2.30 2.15 -40.29
C THR A 510 2.82 3.58 -40.22
N ILE A 511 2.52 4.28 -39.13
CA ILE A 511 3.14 5.58 -38.83
C ILE A 511 4.13 5.43 -37.68
N SER A 512 5.27 6.11 -37.79
CA SER A 512 6.32 6.04 -36.77
C SER A 512 7.03 7.36 -36.55
N ASN A 513 7.55 7.54 -35.35
CA ASN A 513 8.56 8.55 -35.01
C ASN A 513 9.63 7.86 -34.14
N ASP A 514 10.54 8.64 -33.54
CA ASP A 514 11.60 8.09 -32.70
C ASP A 514 11.09 7.33 -31.46
N CYS A 515 9.83 7.53 -31.07
CA CYS A 515 9.25 7.03 -29.82
C CYS A 515 8.14 5.99 -29.98
N GLN A 516 7.37 6.06 -31.06
CA GLN A 516 6.13 5.32 -31.23
C GLN A 516 6.03 4.75 -32.65
N VAL A 517 5.42 3.58 -32.75
CA VAL A 517 4.98 2.97 -34.00
C VAL A 517 3.51 2.61 -33.82
N LEU A 518 2.65 3.16 -34.66
CA LEU A 518 1.22 2.86 -34.69
C LEU A 518 0.84 2.28 -36.04
N GLU A 519 -0.06 1.32 -36.04
CA GLU A 519 -0.65 0.75 -37.25
C GLU A 519 -2.15 1.02 -37.24
N ALA A 520 -2.66 1.43 -38.39
CA ALA A 520 -4.10 1.56 -38.60
C ALA A 520 -4.45 1.06 -39.98
N GLY A 521 -5.66 0.50 -40.13
CA GLY A 521 -6.14 0.00 -41.39
C GLY A 521 -7.65 0.08 -41.51
N THR A 522 -8.09 0.16 -42.75
CA THR A 522 -9.49 0.27 -43.17
C THR A 522 -9.78 -0.72 -44.30
N VAL A 523 -11.06 -0.96 -44.57
CA VAL A 523 -11.52 -1.65 -45.76
C VAL A 523 -12.26 -0.64 -46.63
N VAL A 524 -11.91 -0.63 -47.92
CA VAL A 524 -12.58 0.18 -48.94
C VAL A 524 -13.35 -0.75 -49.89
N GLU A 525 -14.61 -0.42 -50.13
CA GLU A 525 -15.50 -1.17 -51.04
C GLU A 525 -15.99 -0.27 -52.19
N PHE A 526 -15.62 -0.61 -53.43
CA PHE A 526 -16.21 -0.02 -54.63
C PHE A 526 -17.44 -0.82 -55.08
N ILE A 527 -18.56 -0.12 -55.19
CA ILE A 527 -19.85 -0.68 -55.58
C ILE A 527 -20.07 -0.42 -57.07
N SER A 528 -20.37 -1.48 -57.83
CA SER A 528 -20.72 -1.37 -59.25
C SER A 528 -22.19 -1.01 -59.41
N ALA A 529 -22.54 -0.32 -60.51
CA ALA A 529 -23.94 -0.14 -60.88
C ALA A 529 -24.61 -1.51 -61.15
N PRO A 530 -25.94 -1.67 -60.95
CA PRO A 530 -26.63 -2.93 -61.15
C PRO A 530 -26.51 -3.42 -62.60
N ALA A 531 -26.06 -4.65 -62.79
CA ALA A 531 -26.12 -5.34 -64.09
C ALA A 531 -27.24 -6.40 -64.02
N ILE A 532 -28.22 -6.29 -64.92
CA ILE A 532 -29.42 -7.14 -64.91
C ILE A 532 -29.67 -7.72 -66.30
N GLU A 533 -30.15 -8.96 -66.36
CA GLU A 533 -30.54 -9.65 -67.60
C GLU A 533 -31.72 -10.61 -67.31
N LEU A 534 -32.86 -10.37 -67.95
CA LEU A 534 -34.13 -11.08 -67.83
C LEU A 534 -34.24 -12.29 -68.78
N GLY A 535 -33.22 -12.48 -69.64
CA GLY A 535 -33.15 -13.58 -70.60
C GLY A 535 -33.78 -13.24 -71.96
N ASN A 536 -33.86 -14.24 -72.84
CA ASN A 536 -34.36 -14.06 -74.20
C ASN A 536 -35.90 -14.00 -74.26
N ASP A 537 -36.43 -13.32 -75.27
CA ASP A 537 -37.87 -13.32 -75.60
C ASP A 537 -38.45 -14.74 -75.67
N THR A 538 -39.59 -14.95 -75.02
CA THR A 538 -40.15 -16.28 -74.78
C THR A 538 -41.62 -16.36 -75.18
N VAL A 539 -42.01 -17.51 -75.75
CA VAL A 539 -43.41 -17.84 -76.08
C VAL A 539 -43.88 -18.96 -75.15
N LEU A 540 -45.05 -18.77 -74.52
CA LEU A 540 -45.63 -19.70 -73.55
C LEU A 540 -47.03 -20.16 -73.99
N CYS A 541 -47.48 -21.30 -73.48
CA CYS A 541 -48.85 -21.76 -73.66
C CYS A 541 -49.78 -21.13 -72.62
N GLU A 542 -51.05 -20.88 -73.00
CA GLU A 542 -52.05 -20.33 -72.08
C GLU A 542 -52.16 -21.19 -70.80
N GLY A 543 -52.04 -20.54 -69.64
CA GLY A 543 -52.02 -21.21 -68.33
C GLY A 543 -50.62 -21.52 -67.76
N GLU A 544 -49.56 -21.44 -68.57
CA GLU A 544 -48.19 -21.52 -68.07
C GLU A 544 -47.78 -20.25 -67.32
N GLN A 545 -46.99 -20.42 -66.26
CA GLN A 545 -46.52 -19.31 -65.43
C GLN A 545 -45.02 -19.11 -65.64
N LEU A 546 -44.62 -17.87 -65.92
CA LEU A 546 -43.23 -17.44 -65.92
C LEU A 546 -43.02 -16.41 -64.81
N LEU A 547 -41.99 -16.63 -63.99
CA LEU A 547 -41.58 -15.70 -62.95
C LEU A 547 -40.24 -15.09 -63.34
N LEU A 548 -40.23 -13.80 -63.64
CA LEU A 548 -38.99 -13.04 -63.83
C LEU A 548 -38.42 -12.70 -62.45
N GLN A 549 -37.13 -12.97 -62.24
CA GLN A 549 -36.45 -12.69 -60.98
C GLN A 549 -35.16 -11.92 -61.26
N VAL A 550 -34.92 -10.88 -60.47
CA VAL A 550 -33.69 -10.10 -60.46
C VAL A 550 -33.13 -10.15 -59.04
N ASP A 551 -31.86 -10.49 -58.90
CA ASP A 551 -31.18 -10.61 -57.61
C ASP A 551 -29.95 -9.71 -57.57
N VAL A 552 -30.19 -8.40 -57.40
CA VAL A 552 -29.13 -7.42 -57.15
C VAL A 552 -29.26 -6.93 -55.70
N PRO A 553 -28.33 -7.33 -54.80
CA PRO A 553 -28.34 -6.88 -53.41
C PRO A 553 -28.36 -5.36 -53.27
N GLY A 554 -29.24 -4.83 -52.42
CA GLY A 554 -29.33 -3.39 -52.12
C GLY A 554 -29.95 -2.53 -53.23
N ALA A 555 -30.29 -3.11 -54.39
CA ALA A 555 -30.95 -2.37 -55.46
C ALA A 555 -32.46 -2.21 -55.19
N VAL A 556 -33.01 -1.07 -55.60
CA VAL A 556 -34.44 -0.81 -55.70
C VAL A 556 -34.87 -1.11 -57.12
N TYR A 557 -35.94 -1.90 -57.26
CA TYR A 557 -36.48 -2.27 -58.56
C TYR A 557 -37.62 -1.36 -58.97
N GLN A 558 -37.74 -1.10 -60.27
CA GLN A 558 -38.88 -0.42 -60.87
C GLN A 558 -39.28 -1.17 -62.14
N TRP A 559 -40.40 -1.89 -62.08
CA TRP A 559 -40.98 -2.57 -63.24
C TRP A 559 -41.81 -1.61 -64.09
N GLN A 560 -42.12 -2.04 -65.31
CA GLN A 560 -42.94 -1.28 -66.27
C GLN A 560 -44.36 -0.94 -65.75
N ASP A 561 -44.87 -1.68 -64.76
CA ASP A 561 -46.17 -1.44 -64.11
C ASP A 561 -46.07 -0.57 -62.84
N GLY A 562 -44.85 -0.12 -62.49
CA GLY A 562 -44.56 0.68 -61.31
C GLY A 562 -44.34 -0.13 -60.02
N SER A 563 -44.39 -1.46 -60.08
CA SER A 563 -44.06 -2.31 -58.92
C SER A 563 -42.56 -2.33 -58.64
N THR A 564 -42.18 -2.71 -57.42
CA THR A 564 -40.79 -2.64 -56.93
C THR A 564 -40.28 -3.96 -56.34
N SER A 565 -40.97 -5.06 -56.63
CA SER A 565 -40.59 -6.40 -56.16
C SER A 565 -39.33 -6.90 -56.89
N ALA A 566 -38.49 -7.71 -56.24
CA ALA A 566 -37.36 -8.39 -56.89
C ALA A 566 -37.80 -9.46 -57.90
N SER A 567 -39.09 -9.78 -57.93
CA SER A 567 -39.69 -10.71 -58.89
C SER A 567 -41.02 -10.21 -59.45
N MET A 568 -41.30 -10.60 -60.69
CA MET A 568 -42.50 -10.26 -61.43
C MET A 568 -43.10 -11.51 -62.08
N ALA A 569 -44.36 -11.80 -61.75
CA ALA A 569 -45.10 -12.88 -62.39
C ALA A 569 -45.68 -12.39 -63.73
N VAL A 570 -45.30 -13.07 -64.81
CA VAL A 570 -45.84 -12.82 -66.15
C VAL A 570 -47.18 -13.54 -66.26
N THR A 571 -48.23 -12.78 -66.57
CA THR A 571 -49.62 -13.29 -66.62
C THR A 571 -50.31 -13.01 -67.94
N ASN A 572 -49.76 -12.13 -68.77
CA ASN A 572 -50.32 -11.75 -70.06
C ASN A 572 -49.19 -11.55 -71.08
N SER A 573 -49.53 -11.60 -72.37
CA SER A 573 -48.59 -11.23 -73.43
C SER A 573 -48.21 -9.75 -73.31
N GLY A 574 -46.92 -9.42 -73.41
CA GLY A 574 -46.44 -8.06 -73.29
C GLY A 574 -44.92 -7.96 -73.18
N ILE A 575 -44.42 -6.73 -73.08
CA ILE A 575 -43.02 -6.44 -72.77
C ILE A 575 -42.91 -6.17 -71.28
N TYR A 576 -42.04 -6.91 -70.61
CA TYR A 576 -41.75 -6.80 -69.19
C TYR A 576 -40.36 -6.22 -69.04
N GLY A 577 -40.25 -5.02 -68.47
CA GLY A 577 -39.00 -4.30 -68.31
C GLY A 577 -38.78 -3.91 -66.86
N VAL A 578 -37.55 -4.00 -66.39
CA VAL A 578 -37.17 -3.62 -65.02
C VAL A 578 -35.95 -2.73 -65.03
N THR A 579 -35.99 -1.68 -64.22
CA THR A 579 -34.83 -0.86 -63.86
C THR A 579 -34.42 -1.23 -62.44
N ALA A 580 -33.16 -1.66 -62.25
CA ALA A 580 -32.57 -1.85 -60.92
C ALA A 580 -31.67 -0.66 -60.60
N ILE A 581 -31.88 0.00 -59.46
CA ILE A 581 -31.20 1.24 -59.08
C ILE A 581 -30.48 1.02 -57.74
N ASN A 582 -29.18 1.31 -57.68
CA ASN A 582 -28.44 1.42 -56.42
C ASN A 582 -27.81 2.81 -56.30
N GLU A 583 -27.03 3.06 -55.24
CA GLU A 583 -26.37 4.34 -55.01
C GLU A 583 -25.36 4.75 -56.10
N CYS A 584 -24.90 3.80 -56.91
CA CYS A 584 -23.91 4.00 -57.97
C CYS A 584 -24.48 4.06 -59.39
N GLY A 585 -25.79 3.86 -59.56
CA GLY A 585 -26.44 4.03 -60.84
C GLY A 585 -27.62 3.08 -61.05
N GLN A 586 -28.00 2.91 -62.31
CA GLN A 586 -29.11 2.05 -62.71
C GLN A 586 -28.74 1.13 -63.87
N GLY A 587 -29.28 -0.10 -63.84
CA GLY A 587 -29.29 -1.04 -64.95
C GLY A 587 -30.73 -1.28 -65.42
N GLU A 588 -30.92 -1.52 -66.72
CA GLU A 588 -32.23 -1.74 -67.33
C GLU A 588 -32.18 -2.96 -68.24
N ASP A 589 -33.22 -3.78 -68.20
CA ASP A 589 -33.43 -4.83 -69.19
C ASP A 589 -34.92 -5.10 -69.43
N ALA A 590 -35.27 -5.65 -70.60
CA ALA A 590 -36.62 -5.97 -70.98
C ALA A 590 -36.73 -7.26 -71.80
N ILE A 591 -37.75 -8.05 -71.50
CA ILE A 591 -38.10 -9.30 -72.17
C ILE A 591 -39.50 -9.22 -72.78
N GLN A 592 -39.67 -9.71 -74.00
CA GLN A 592 -40.97 -9.89 -74.62
C GLN A 592 -41.53 -11.29 -74.35
N VAL A 593 -42.75 -11.37 -73.82
CA VAL A 593 -43.47 -12.62 -73.59
C VAL A 593 -44.76 -12.67 -74.39
N SER A 594 -45.02 -13.77 -75.09
CA SER A 594 -46.26 -13.98 -75.86
C SER A 594 -46.92 -15.31 -75.48
N TYR A 595 -48.23 -15.29 -75.24
CA TYR A 595 -49.04 -16.49 -74.99
C TYR A 595 -49.73 -16.98 -76.28
N ILE A 596 -49.64 -18.28 -76.54
CA ILE A 596 -50.43 -18.97 -77.56
C ILE A 596 -51.76 -19.41 -76.91
N PRO A 597 -52.93 -19.03 -77.45
CA PRO A 597 -54.23 -19.46 -76.93
C PRO A 597 -54.37 -20.99 -76.91
N GLY A 598 -54.97 -21.52 -75.83
CA GLY A 598 -55.31 -22.94 -75.71
C GLY A 598 -56.48 -23.34 -76.63
N MET A 599 -56.60 -24.63 -76.94
CA MET A 599 -57.70 -25.13 -77.78
C MET A 599 -58.44 -26.26 -77.06
N GLU A 600 -59.57 -25.92 -76.43
CA GLU A 600 -60.33 -26.87 -75.60
C GLU A 600 -61.07 -27.94 -76.45
N SER A 601 -61.63 -27.57 -77.60
CA SER A 601 -62.28 -28.50 -78.52
C SER A 601 -62.43 -27.94 -79.94
N VAL A 602 -62.65 -28.84 -80.90
CA VAL A 602 -63.13 -28.56 -82.26
C VAL A 602 -64.45 -29.30 -82.44
N ASP A 603 -65.44 -28.70 -83.12
CA ASP A 603 -66.78 -29.27 -83.31
C ASP A 603 -67.23 -29.16 -84.78
N LEU A 604 -67.43 -30.30 -85.43
CA LEU A 604 -67.94 -30.45 -86.80
C LEU A 604 -69.48 -30.57 -86.84
N GLY A 605 -70.13 -30.63 -85.67
CA GLY A 605 -71.56 -30.74 -85.48
C GLY A 605 -72.12 -32.15 -85.61
N GLU A 606 -73.46 -32.27 -85.48
CA GLU A 606 -74.17 -33.55 -85.50
C GLU A 606 -74.16 -34.26 -86.87
N SER A 607 -74.25 -35.60 -86.82
CA SER A 607 -74.34 -36.46 -88.02
C SER A 607 -75.68 -36.27 -88.75
N ARG A 608 -75.67 -36.22 -90.09
CA ARG A 608 -76.84 -35.83 -90.90
C ARG A 608 -76.88 -36.47 -92.28
N TYR A 609 -78.05 -36.50 -92.92
CA TYR A 609 -78.23 -37.01 -94.28
C TYR A 609 -77.83 -35.97 -95.35
N LEU A 610 -77.18 -36.40 -96.44
CA LEU A 610 -76.79 -35.56 -97.57
C LEU A 610 -77.71 -35.82 -98.77
N CYS A 611 -78.85 -35.13 -98.84
CA CYS A 611 -79.90 -35.40 -99.84
C CYS A 611 -79.82 -34.56 -101.12
N ASP A 612 -79.16 -33.40 -101.09
CA ASP A 612 -78.73 -32.63 -102.27
C ASP A 612 -77.77 -31.51 -101.81
N GLY A 613 -76.66 -31.27 -102.52
CA GLY A 613 -75.68 -30.22 -102.22
C GLY A 613 -74.36 -30.67 -101.57
N VAL A 614 -73.65 -29.71 -100.96
CA VAL A 614 -72.34 -29.87 -100.28
C VAL A 614 -72.46 -29.36 -98.84
N VAL A 615 -71.86 -30.06 -97.88
CA VAL A 615 -71.71 -29.57 -96.50
C VAL A 615 -70.31 -28.98 -96.34
N VAL A 616 -70.22 -27.73 -95.92
CA VAL A 616 -68.94 -27.05 -95.67
C VAL A 616 -68.70 -27.02 -94.17
N PHE A 617 -67.60 -27.64 -93.72
CA PHE A 617 -67.06 -27.46 -92.38
C PHE A 617 -66.07 -26.30 -92.43
N ASP A 618 -66.37 -25.19 -91.75
CA ASP A 618 -65.52 -23.99 -91.73
C ASP A 618 -64.92 -23.81 -90.33
N LEU A 619 -63.60 -23.94 -90.22
CA LEU A 619 -62.83 -23.82 -89.00
C LEU A 619 -61.86 -22.62 -89.05
N THR A 620 -62.09 -21.66 -89.95
CA THR A 620 -61.26 -20.46 -90.12
C THR A 620 -61.18 -19.55 -88.89
N ALA A 621 -62.04 -19.76 -87.89
CA ALA A 621 -61.96 -19.09 -86.60
C ALA A 621 -60.67 -19.39 -85.81
N TYR A 622 -59.95 -20.48 -86.15
CA TYR A 622 -58.70 -20.89 -85.49
C TYR A 622 -57.47 -20.65 -86.39
N ASP A 623 -57.34 -19.45 -86.95
CA ASP A 623 -56.31 -19.10 -87.94
C ASP A 623 -54.84 -19.28 -87.48
N PHE A 624 -54.61 -19.39 -86.17
CA PHE A 624 -53.33 -19.70 -85.53
C PHE A 624 -53.02 -21.19 -85.42
N ALA A 625 -53.96 -22.07 -85.79
CA ALA A 625 -53.80 -23.52 -85.76
C ALA A 625 -53.46 -24.11 -87.14
N SER A 626 -52.93 -25.32 -87.12
CA SER A 626 -52.71 -26.15 -88.30
C SER A 626 -53.77 -27.26 -88.35
N TYR A 627 -54.18 -27.65 -89.55
CA TYR A 627 -55.28 -28.59 -89.76
C TYR A 627 -54.79 -29.80 -90.53
N HIS A 628 -55.36 -30.96 -90.23
CA HIS A 628 -55.13 -32.19 -90.98
C HIS A 628 -56.43 -32.99 -91.04
N TRP A 629 -57.05 -33.01 -92.22
CA TRP A 629 -58.29 -33.74 -92.50
C TRP A 629 -58.01 -35.20 -92.85
N GLN A 630 -59.03 -36.05 -92.80
CA GLN A 630 -58.93 -37.50 -93.03
C GLN A 630 -58.31 -37.90 -94.39
N ASP A 631 -58.31 -37.01 -95.38
CA ASP A 631 -57.77 -37.22 -96.72
C ASP A 631 -56.39 -36.57 -96.95
N GLY A 632 -55.81 -35.95 -95.92
CA GLY A 632 -54.53 -35.25 -95.95
C GLY A 632 -54.62 -33.78 -96.38
N ASN A 633 -55.83 -33.22 -96.51
CA ASN A 633 -56.01 -31.78 -96.71
C ASN A 633 -55.65 -31.03 -95.41
N ASN A 634 -55.02 -29.86 -95.54
CA ASN A 634 -54.58 -29.04 -94.40
C ASN A 634 -55.21 -27.63 -94.39
N LEU A 635 -56.29 -27.43 -95.17
CA LEU A 635 -57.02 -26.18 -95.20
C LEU A 635 -57.90 -26.02 -93.94
N PRO A 636 -58.15 -24.77 -93.50
CA PRO A 636 -59.03 -24.48 -92.35
C PRO A 636 -60.52 -24.70 -92.64
N TYR A 637 -60.87 -25.33 -93.77
CA TYR A 637 -62.24 -25.70 -94.13
C TYR A 637 -62.23 -26.97 -94.98
N TYR A 638 -63.38 -27.66 -95.00
CA TYR A 638 -63.55 -28.87 -95.78
C TYR A 638 -64.94 -28.94 -96.42
N GLU A 639 -65.00 -29.23 -97.71
CA GLU A 639 -66.23 -29.37 -98.47
C GLU A 639 -66.58 -30.86 -98.68
N ALA A 640 -67.56 -31.35 -97.93
CA ALA A 640 -68.05 -32.72 -98.01
C ALA A 640 -69.21 -32.85 -99.03
N SER A 641 -68.94 -33.51 -100.16
CA SER A 641 -69.90 -33.70 -101.26
C SER A 641 -70.39 -35.15 -101.42
N ARG A 642 -69.97 -36.06 -100.54
CA ARG A 642 -70.38 -37.47 -100.56
C ARG A 642 -70.69 -37.96 -99.14
N PRO A 643 -71.62 -38.91 -98.97
CA PRO A 643 -71.80 -39.61 -97.69
C PRO A 643 -70.50 -40.31 -97.24
N GLY A 644 -70.22 -40.29 -95.94
CA GLY A 644 -68.99 -40.84 -95.36
C GLY A 644 -68.68 -40.28 -93.96
N LEU A 645 -67.62 -40.81 -93.34
CA LEU A 645 -67.05 -40.30 -92.09
C LEU A 645 -66.00 -39.23 -92.41
N TYR A 646 -66.12 -38.08 -91.76
CA TYR A 646 -65.18 -36.96 -91.86
C TYR A 646 -64.52 -36.74 -90.49
N SER A 647 -63.23 -36.43 -90.48
CA SER A 647 -62.49 -36.14 -89.26
C SER A 647 -61.41 -35.09 -89.49
N VAL A 648 -61.24 -34.18 -88.54
CA VAL A 648 -60.16 -33.20 -88.56
C VAL A 648 -59.34 -33.29 -87.30
N GLU A 649 -58.02 -33.23 -87.45
CA GLU A 649 -57.08 -32.96 -86.38
C GLU A 649 -56.64 -31.50 -86.49
N VAL A 650 -56.81 -30.74 -85.40
CA VAL A 650 -56.41 -29.33 -85.32
C VAL A 650 -55.32 -29.21 -84.26
N SER A 651 -54.14 -28.77 -84.68
CA SER A 651 -52.94 -28.70 -83.85
C SER A 651 -52.42 -27.26 -83.73
N THR A 652 -52.19 -26.81 -82.51
CA THR A 652 -51.39 -25.62 -82.18
C THR A 652 -49.99 -26.06 -81.72
N ALA A 653 -49.09 -25.11 -81.44
CA ALA A 653 -47.80 -25.46 -80.82
C ALA A 653 -47.94 -26.05 -79.40
N CYS A 654 -49.10 -25.87 -78.76
CA CYS A 654 -49.37 -26.26 -77.38
C CYS A 654 -50.21 -27.54 -77.28
N GLU A 655 -51.20 -27.71 -78.15
CA GLU A 655 -52.21 -28.77 -78.01
C GLU A 655 -52.67 -29.31 -79.37
N THR A 656 -53.32 -30.46 -79.37
CA THR A 656 -53.95 -31.04 -80.56
C THR A 656 -55.29 -31.66 -80.18
N VAL A 657 -56.35 -31.27 -80.90
CA VAL A 657 -57.71 -31.76 -80.72
C VAL A 657 -58.25 -32.39 -82.00
N VAL A 658 -59.15 -33.34 -81.86
CA VAL A 658 -59.73 -34.10 -82.98
C VAL A 658 -61.23 -34.16 -82.84
N ASP A 659 -61.96 -34.04 -83.95
CA ASP A 659 -63.40 -34.31 -84.00
C ASP A 659 -63.81 -35.08 -85.27
N THR A 660 -64.94 -35.79 -85.20
CA THR A 660 -65.45 -36.67 -86.25
C THR A 660 -66.95 -36.54 -86.45
N VAL A 661 -67.42 -36.52 -87.70
CA VAL A 661 -68.86 -36.47 -88.06
C VAL A 661 -69.20 -37.40 -89.22
N THR A 662 -70.38 -38.01 -89.21
CA THR A 662 -70.85 -38.91 -90.28
C THR A 662 -71.95 -38.29 -91.13
N LEU A 663 -71.82 -38.37 -92.46
CA LEU A 663 -72.85 -38.01 -93.43
C LEU A 663 -73.49 -39.26 -94.05
N PHE A 664 -74.81 -39.40 -93.97
CA PHE A 664 -75.57 -40.56 -94.48
C PHE A 664 -76.11 -40.36 -95.91
N GLU A 665 -76.25 -41.44 -96.69
CA GLU A 665 -76.84 -41.44 -98.05
C GLU A 665 -78.37 -41.40 -97.99
N CYS A 666 -79.02 -40.69 -98.93
CA CYS A 666 -80.48 -40.56 -98.97
C CYS A 666 -81.15 -41.62 -99.85
N GLU A 667 -82.28 -42.14 -99.36
CA GLU A 667 -83.19 -43.06 -100.05
C GLU A 667 -84.32 -42.30 -100.74
N TYR A 668 -84.56 -42.57 -102.04
CA TYR A 668 -85.65 -41.96 -102.81
C TYR A 668 -86.76 -42.97 -103.09
N CYS A 669 -87.98 -42.69 -102.62
CA CYS A 669 -89.14 -43.58 -102.80
C CYS A 669 -90.27 -43.00 -103.68
N ASN A 670 -90.34 -43.48 -104.93
CA ASN A 670 -91.35 -43.05 -105.91
C ASN A 670 -92.22 -44.23 -106.39
N VAL A 671 -93.55 -44.11 -106.25
CA VAL A 671 -94.52 -45.11 -106.72
C VAL A 671 -94.97 -44.80 -108.14
N TYR A 672 -94.85 -45.78 -109.03
CA TYR A 672 -95.21 -45.72 -110.45
C TYR A 672 -96.52 -46.47 -110.71
N ILE A 673 -97.45 -45.88 -111.49
CA ILE A 673 -98.74 -46.49 -111.82
C ILE A 673 -98.90 -46.54 -113.35
N PRO A 674 -99.11 -47.72 -113.96
CA PRO A 674 -99.33 -47.84 -115.40
C PRO A 674 -100.56 -47.05 -115.88
N ASN A 675 -100.55 -46.59 -117.14
CA ASN A 675 -101.63 -45.80 -117.73
C ASN A 675 -102.50 -46.57 -118.75
N ALA A 676 -102.09 -47.77 -119.15
CA ALA A 676 -102.91 -48.73 -119.89
C ALA A 676 -102.46 -50.18 -119.60
N PHE A 677 -103.36 -51.14 -119.75
CA PHE A 677 -103.03 -52.57 -119.64
C PHE A 677 -103.92 -53.42 -120.59
N SER A 678 -103.45 -54.60 -120.95
CA SER A 678 -104.07 -55.46 -121.96
C SER A 678 -104.22 -56.89 -121.44
N PRO A 679 -105.34 -57.24 -120.77
CA PRO A 679 -105.57 -58.59 -120.25
C PRO A 679 -105.93 -59.56 -121.38
N ASN A 680 -104.91 -60.06 -122.07
CA ASN A 680 -104.99 -61.03 -123.17
C ASN A 680 -104.37 -62.40 -122.79
N ASP A 681 -103.94 -62.56 -121.54
CA ASP A 681 -103.31 -63.75 -120.95
C ASP A 681 -101.95 -64.09 -121.61
N ASP A 682 -101.22 -63.10 -122.13
CA ASP A 682 -99.88 -63.30 -122.73
C ASP A 682 -98.69 -63.21 -121.75
N GLY A 683 -98.99 -62.94 -120.47
CA GLY A 683 -98.04 -62.77 -119.38
C GLY A 683 -97.49 -61.35 -119.24
N ARG A 684 -97.89 -60.40 -120.10
CA ARG A 684 -97.41 -59.02 -120.10
C ARG A 684 -98.56 -58.04 -119.93
N ASN A 685 -98.51 -57.24 -118.87
CA ASN A 685 -99.53 -56.23 -118.58
C ASN A 685 -100.96 -56.80 -118.53
N ASP A 686 -101.10 -58.06 -118.09
CA ASP A 686 -102.40 -58.69 -117.83
C ASP A 686 -103.04 -58.19 -116.53
N LEU A 687 -102.22 -57.72 -115.60
CA LEU A 687 -102.63 -57.18 -114.31
C LEU A 687 -102.29 -55.70 -114.22
N PHE A 688 -103.28 -54.89 -113.87
CA PHE A 688 -103.07 -53.49 -113.52
C PHE A 688 -102.80 -53.36 -112.01
N ARG A 689 -101.56 -52.97 -111.65
CA ARG A 689 -101.13 -52.67 -110.28
C ARG A 689 -100.07 -51.55 -110.24
N PRO A 690 -100.05 -50.72 -109.18
CA PRO A 690 -98.91 -49.87 -108.81
C PRO A 690 -97.60 -50.64 -108.62
N GLN A 691 -96.46 -50.00 -108.89
CA GLN A 691 -95.12 -50.53 -108.68
C GLN A 691 -94.29 -49.52 -107.86
N SER A 692 -93.55 -49.99 -106.86
CA SER A 692 -92.72 -49.16 -105.99
C SER A 692 -91.38 -49.83 -105.71
N PRO A 693 -90.26 -49.07 -105.67
CA PRO A 693 -88.97 -49.58 -105.22
C PRO A 693 -88.89 -49.76 -103.69
N CYS A 694 -89.88 -49.26 -102.93
CA CYS A 694 -89.91 -49.38 -101.47
C CYS A 694 -91.21 -50.03 -100.99
N GLU A 695 -91.14 -50.57 -99.78
CA GLU A 695 -92.26 -51.22 -99.11
C GLU A 695 -93.39 -50.21 -98.85
N LEU A 696 -94.57 -50.49 -99.39
CA LEU A 696 -95.76 -49.67 -99.18
C LEU A 696 -96.58 -50.26 -98.03
N LYS A 697 -96.67 -49.54 -96.92
CA LYS A 697 -97.50 -49.91 -95.75
C LYS A 697 -98.89 -49.27 -95.86
N ASP A 698 -99.88 -49.76 -95.13
CA ASP A 698 -101.28 -49.26 -95.17
C ASP A 698 -101.85 -49.09 -96.59
N TYR A 699 -101.54 -50.06 -97.46
CA TYR A 699 -101.84 -50.00 -98.89
C TYR A 699 -103.31 -50.33 -99.19
N GLU A 700 -103.97 -49.49 -99.99
CA GLU A 700 -105.30 -49.74 -100.53
C GLU A 700 -105.36 -49.31 -102.00
N PHE A 701 -105.72 -50.24 -102.88
CA PHE A 701 -105.86 -49.99 -104.31
C PHE A 701 -107.23 -50.42 -104.81
N LEU A 702 -107.93 -49.47 -105.45
CA LEU A 702 -109.32 -49.60 -105.87
C LEU A 702 -109.46 -49.28 -107.36
N VAL A 703 -110.32 -50.03 -108.07
CA VAL A 703 -110.68 -49.75 -109.48
C VAL A 703 -112.20 -49.75 -109.65
N PHE A 704 -112.71 -48.79 -110.41
CA PHE A 704 -114.13 -48.50 -110.58
C PHE A 704 -114.54 -48.46 -112.06
N ASP A 705 -115.81 -48.76 -112.35
CA ASP A 705 -116.41 -48.53 -113.66
C ASP A 705 -116.72 -47.05 -113.91
N ARG A 706 -117.12 -46.73 -115.15
CA ARG A 706 -117.47 -45.36 -115.56
C ARG A 706 -118.66 -44.74 -114.82
N TRP A 707 -119.41 -45.53 -114.05
CA TRP A 707 -120.55 -45.09 -113.25
C TRP A 707 -120.22 -45.05 -111.75
N GLY A 708 -118.98 -45.35 -111.36
CA GLY A 708 -118.50 -45.33 -109.98
C GLY A 708 -118.72 -46.64 -109.22
N ASN A 709 -119.15 -47.72 -109.87
CA ASN A 709 -119.26 -49.02 -109.21
C ASN A 709 -117.87 -49.66 -109.07
N GLN A 710 -117.51 -50.11 -107.89
CA GLN A 710 -116.24 -50.80 -107.65
C GLN A 710 -116.18 -52.13 -108.42
N LEU A 711 -115.10 -52.30 -109.18
CA LEU A 711 -114.81 -53.50 -109.96
C LEU A 711 -113.77 -54.38 -109.28
N PHE A 712 -112.77 -53.75 -108.63
CA PHE A 712 -111.66 -54.43 -107.98
C PHE A 712 -111.20 -53.62 -106.76
N SER A 713 -110.71 -54.33 -105.75
CA SER A 713 -110.07 -53.75 -104.59
C SER A 713 -109.05 -54.74 -104.03
N THR A 714 -107.89 -54.25 -103.61
CA THR A 714 -106.93 -55.05 -102.86
C THR A 714 -106.18 -54.18 -101.84
N ALA A 715 -105.79 -54.80 -100.73
CA ALA A 715 -104.86 -54.23 -99.76
C ALA A 715 -103.43 -54.82 -99.92
N ASN A 716 -103.23 -55.68 -100.91
CA ASN A 716 -101.95 -56.30 -101.20
C ASN A 716 -101.31 -55.64 -102.44
N PRO A 717 -100.14 -55.00 -102.32
CA PRO A 717 -99.43 -54.38 -103.45
C PRO A 717 -99.09 -55.35 -104.59
N ASP A 718 -99.01 -56.65 -104.31
CA ASP A 718 -98.70 -57.65 -105.32
C ASP A 718 -99.89 -58.08 -106.18
N GLU A 719 -101.11 -57.76 -105.77
CA GLU A 719 -102.32 -58.08 -106.53
C GLU A 719 -102.69 -56.95 -107.49
N GLY A 720 -103.26 -57.31 -108.65
CA GLY A 720 -103.68 -56.35 -109.65
C GLY A 720 -105.02 -56.71 -110.27
N TRP A 721 -105.65 -55.74 -110.91
CA TRP A 721 -106.91 -55.96 -111.61
C TRP A 721 -106.66 -56.58 -112.98
N ASP A 722 -107.33 -57.69 -113.27
CA ASP A 722 -107.22 -58.49 -114.52
C ASP A 722 -108.19 -58.04 -115.64
N GLY A 723 -108.89 -56.92 -115.44
CA GLY A 723 -109.87 -56.42 -116.40
C GLY A 723 -111.16 -57.23 -116.49
N ARG A 724 -111.44 -58.10 -115.52
CA ARG A 724 -112.70 -58.83 -115.38
C ARG A 724 -113.52 -58.29 -114.20
N ASN A 725 -114.84 -58.47 -114.25
CA ASN A 725 -115.74 -58.25 -113.12
C ASN A 725 -116.57 -59.51 -112.89
N LYS A 726 -116.42 -60.14 -111.72
CA LYS A 726 -117.05 -61.42 -111.35
C LYS A 726 -116.85 -62.50 -112.44
N GLY A 727 -115.62 -62.61 -112.94
CA GLY A 727 -115.22 -63.56 -113.98
C GLY A 727 -115.64 -63.19 -115.41
N ARG A 728 -116.42 -62.12 -115.61
CA ARG A 728 -116.82 -61.64 -116.94
C ARG A 728 -115.84 -60.60 -117.48
N PRO A 729 -115.39 -60.72 -118.74
CA PRO A 729 -114.48 -59.75 -119.34
C PRO A 729 -115.15 -58.36 -119.45
N MET A 730 -114.52 -57.31 -118.92
CA MET A 730 -115.02 -55.93 -119.06
C MET A 730 -114.81 -55.37 -120.46
N THR A 731 -115.56 -54.33 -120.85
CA THR A 731 -115.41 -53.70 -122.17
C THR A 731 -114.11 -52.91 -122.29
N VAL A 732 -113.53 -52.84 -123.49
CA VAL A 732 -112.45 -51.88 -123.77
C VAL A 732 -112.94 -50.47 -123.44
N GLY A 733 -112.13 -49.71 -122.71
CA GLY A 733 -112.48 -48.38 -122.24
C GLY A 733 -111.65 -47.92 -121.05
N VAL A 734 -111.97 -46.72 -120.57
CA VAL A 734 -111.29 -46.07 -119.45
C VAL A 734 -112.00 -46.40 -118.14
N TYR A 735 -111.22 -46.73 -117.11
CA TYR A 735 -111.65 -47.06 -115.76
C TYR A 735 -110.95 -46.14 -114.77
N ALA A 736 -111.60 -45.77 -113.67
CA ALA A 736 -110.99 -44.94 -112.65
C ALA A 736 -110.32 -45.82 -111.58
N TRP A 737 -109.21 -45.37 -111.02
CA TRP A 737 -108.53 -46.04 -109.91
C TRP A 737 -108.10 -45.06 -108.83
N ALA A 738 -107.95 -45.57 -107.61
CA ALA A 738 -107.42 -44.83 -106.46
C ALA A 738 -106.43 -45.70 -105.69
N LEU A 739 -105.38 -45.08 -105.15
CA LEU A 739 -104.31 -45.68 -104.37
C LEU A 739 -104.05 -44.85 -103.10
N SER A 740 -103.96 -45.49 -101.94
CA SER A 740 -103.45 -44.90 -100.69
C SER A 740 -102.36 -45.79 -100.08
N TYR A 741 -101.30 -45.21 -99.51
CA TYR A 741 -100.20 -45.95 -98.85
C TYR A 741 -99.35 -45.04 -97.92
N THR A 742 -98.60 -45.65 -97.00
CA THR A 742 -97.58 -45.04 -96.14
C THR A 742 -96.18 -45.49 -96.57
N VAL A 743 -95.21 -44.58 -96.57
CA VAL A 743 -93.81 -44.83 -96.92
C VAL A 743 -92.87 -44.18 -95.88
N GLU A 744 -91.77 -44.84 -95.55
CA GLU A 744 -90.70 -44.31 -94.71
C GLU A 744 -89.44 -44.13 -95.56
N ALA A 745 -88.85 -42.93 -95.56
CA ALA A 745 -87.62 -42.61 -96.29
C ALA A 745 -86.85 -41.47 -95.58
N ASN A 746 -85.52 -41.54 -95.53
CA ASN A 746 -84.63 -40.51 -94.94
C ASN A 746 -84.96 -40.14 -93.48
N GLY A 747 -85.38 -41.13 -92.68
CA GLY A 747 -85.79 -40.93 -91.29
C GLY A 747 -87.15 -40.23 -91.11
N GLN A 748 -87.94 -40.09 -92.18
CA GLN A 748 -89.29 -39.49 -92.15
C GLN A 748 -90.35 -40.47 -92.64
N VAL A 749 -91.52 -40.49 -91.98
CA VAL A 749 -92.70 -41.33 -92.34
C VAL A 749 -93.78 -40.45 -92.96
N GLU A 750 -94.23 -40.78 -94.17
CA GLU A 750 -95.23 -40.03 -94.93
C GLU A 750 -96.40 -40.90 -95.42
N GLN A 751 -97.63 -40.40 -95.26
CA GLN A 751 -98.84 -41.01 -95.85
C GLN A 751 -99.20 -40.30 -97.15
N ARG A 752 -99.38 -41.05 -98.25
CA ARG A 752 -99.66 -40.55 -99.59
C ARG A 752 -100.92 -41.19 -100.18
N SER A 753 -101.71 -40.43 -100.93
CA SER A 753 -102.83 -40.95 -101.73
C SER A 753 -102.87 -40.31 -103.11
N THR A 754 -103.24 -41.09 -104.13
CA THR A 754 -103.30 -40.66 -105.52
C THR A 754 -104.44 -41.38 -106.24
N LYS A 755 -104.95 -40.80 -107.33
CA LYS A 755 -106.04 -41.35 -108.14
C LYS A 755 -105.82 -41.00 -109.60
N GLY A 756 -106.39 -41.79 -110.49
CA GLY A 756 -106.27 -41.55 -111.92
C GLY A 756 -107.18 -42.44 -112.73
N ASP A 757 -106.93 -42.46 -114.03
CA ASP A 757 -107.66 -43.29 -114.98
C ASP A 757 -106.72 -44.31 -115.60
N ILE A 758 -107.25 -45.48 -115.97
CA ILE A 758 -106.54 -46.57 -116.63
C ILE A 758 -107.30 -46.97 -117.90
N MET A 759 -106.57 -47.10 -119.01
CA MET A 759 -107.14 -47.63 -120.25
C MET A 759 -107.03 -49.15 -120.28
N LEU A 760 -108.16 -49.85 -120.32
CA LEU A 760 -108.21 -51.30 -120.60
C LEU A 760 -108.30 -51.51 -122.11
N MET A 761 -107.34 -52.25 -122.66
CA MET A 761 -107.26 -52.62 -124.08
C MET A 761 -107.45 -54.13 -124.24
N ARG A 762 -107.93 -54.61 -125.39
CA ARG A 762 -107.98 -56.04 -125.72
C ARG A 762 -107.51 -56.31 -127.12
#